data_AF-A0A399S282-F1
#
_entry.id   AF-A0A399S282-F1
#
_cell.length_a   1.000
_cell.length_b   1.000
_cell.length_c   1.000
_cell.angle_alpha   90.00
_cell.angle_beta   90.00
_cell.angle_gamma   90.00
#
_symmetry.space_group_name_H-M   'P 1'
#
loop_
_entity.id
_entity.type
_entity.pdbx_description
1 polymer ?
#
loop_
_entity_poly.entity_id
_entity_poly.type
_entity_poly.pdbx_seq_one_letter_code
_entity_poly.pdbx_strand_id
1 'polypeptide(L)'
;MKKAILLFAIVFAALSAEAQTKILFEEKTPEAYLLKYGSGASGSQAQLNLMIQLLEQHQVTTKSGRPPRKPEFTLKFVQHAQVLDAGDMLKLQVKIGKPEISGSTQYKGFELGEALLPEKYSARIKLLNSRNEVVQAYDREVKLIASETELLLAQVPDTAANQVYRLVIEQEQITYLPQDIAQLKEQLRVIQAYFAADARVLDALQKIAYIRPDDIDHLVVQDRKLQELEQEYIQLKKENYTEKLHLKQQDPQRLEYKMNQLQQVLKERRQAINYTLATIHEHFYNRGVSLLNSGNASAAEAYFAKSVEANPAFAPAHVQLARIDLRNGYLPEATNRTRDVLTRMRVDQQTEQMALGVAQDIYAAHITKGNTYTTRGNYFEALDAYADARDLCSTLGGLRCSMQALNDGEARAAGGAYRQLVESGKRYLGQNNLPEAEKVAQDALRFQKEYDYVLHNAMEAGDLLGQIKFQYYLAFIDQGKVYLGKQNYKAALAAFEDALELERNYAFRPVQELQLLSKKAAKPVLLAMLGEGYEQAMQNQLSHARQTASEATAMQERFALAQDQEVLQKYTLLRERIFMQECINMQAAYDKHFQNAKALALEKKYIAADQAYEAAINAANSKAECTIATFTAEDGRTAIAAAANYQRQLENADRLIARKQYREAANVYEEARKYYLAQQVNKYGLDHISLFNFAKDHRNKDFTAEVVAYYANIGEEQVAIQLLSDLLEKGYRRGKTKKVQQQLGRQLALKDVQQGQPADAKVLSVKYSQNNRDLKKLKKAYEKERKQLAKR
;
A
#
# COMPACT_ATOMS: atom_id res chain seq x y z
N MET A 1 -48.12 -49.22 -9.27
CA MET A 1 -49.01 -48.10 -9.69
C MET A 1 -48.99 -48.05 -11.21
N LYS A 2 -50.01 -48.60 -11.88
CA LYS A 2 -51.04 -47.87 -12.68
C LYS A 2 -50.41 -46.96 -13.75
N LYS A 3 -50.35 -47.39 -15.02
CA LYS A 3 -51.36 -47.32 -16.12
C LYS A 3 -51.22 -46.04 -16.97
N ALA A 4 -51.05 -46.21 -18.29
CA ALA A 4 -51.57 -45.41 -19.43
C ALA A 4 -50.56 -45.47 -20.61
N ILE A 5 -50.87 -45.61 -21.92
CA ILE A 5 -52.09 -45.65 -22.74
C ILE A 5 -51.70 -46.28 -24.12
N LEU A 6 -52.70 -46.91 -24.74
CA LEU A 6 -52.78 -47.58 -26.06
C LEU A 6 -52.88 -46.62 -27.28
N LEU A 7 -52.74 -47.22 -28.49
CA LEU A 7 -53.34 -46.87 -29.81
C LEU A 7 -52.76 -45.65 -30.56
N PHE A 8 -52.57 -45.61 -31.90
CA PHE A 8 -53.37 -46.11 -33.02
C PHE A 8 -52.51 -46.28 -34.31
N ALA A 9 -52.98 -47.08 -35.27
CA ALA A 9 -52.33 -47.42 -36.54
C ALA A 9 -52.86 -46.64 -37.77
N ILE A 10 -52.18 -46.85 -38.93
CA ILE A 10 -52.57 -46.65 -40.36
C ILE A 10 -52.62 -45.17 -40.86
N VAL A 11 -52.13 -44.70 -42.03
CA VAL A 11 -51.87 -45.20 -43.40
C VAL A 11 -50.85 -44.24 -44.06
N PHE A 12 -49.86 -44.72 -44.82
CA PHE A 12 -49.65 -44.33 -46.24
C PHE A 12 -48.54 -45.16 -46.89
N ALA A 13 -48.97 -45.95 -47.88
CA ALA A 13 -48.14 -46.66 -48.82
C ALA A 13 -47.49 -45.68 -49.80
N ALA A 14 -46.18 -45.83 -50.00
CA ALA A 14 -45.48 -45.33 -51.18
C ALA A 14 -44.48 -46.42 -51.63
N LEU A 15 -44.84 -47.03 -52.76
CA LEU A 15 -44.03 -47.77 -53.73
C LEU A 15 -42.52 -47.88 -53.42
N SER A 16 -42.08 -49.07 -53.05
CA SER A 16 -40.92 -49.69 -53.67
C SER A 16 -41.24 -51.18 -53.80
N ALA A 17 -41.56 -51.59 -55.01
CA ALA A 17 -41.50 -52.99 -55.37
C ALA A 17 -40.02 -53.39 -55.26
N GLU A 18 -39.61 -53.95 -54.12
CA GLU A 18 -38.42 -54.78 -54.08
C GLU A 18 -38.71 -55.97 -54.99
N ALA A 19 -38.18 -55.93 -56.20
CA ALA A 19 -38.10 -57.11 -57.05
C ALA A 19 -37.48 -58.22 -56.20
N GLN A 20 -38.23 -59.30 -55.96
CA GLN A 20 -37.69 -60.52 -55.35
C GLN A 20 -36.56 -61.00 -56.27
N THR A 21 -35.32 -60.65 -55.91
CA THR A 21 -34.14 -61.11 -56.64
C THR A 21 -34.09 -62.64 -56.56
N LYS A 22 -34.30 -63.29 -57.70
CA LYS A 22 -34.34 -64.75 -57.79
C LYS A 22 -32.90 -65.27 -57.72
N ILE A 23 -32.60 -66.16 -56.79
CA ILE A 23 -31.29 -66.81 -56.74
C ILE A 23 -31.19 -67.78 -57.92
N LEU A 24 -30.26 -67.52 -58.83
CA LEU A 24 -30.00 -68.36 -60.00
C LEU A 24 -28.95 -69.43 -59.70
N PHE A 25 -28.01 -69.12 -58.80
CA PHE A 25 -26.97 -70.03 -58.35
C PHE A 25 -26.53 -69.67 -56.93
N GLU A 26 -26.28 -70.68 -56.11
CA GLU A 26 -25.65 -70.54 -54.80
C GLU A 26 -24.78 -71.77 -54.52
N GLU A 27 -23.53 -71.53 -54.12
CA GLU A 27 -22.59 -72.57 -53.71
C GLU A 27 -21.82 -72.11 -52.47
N LYS A 28 -21.67 -73.01 -51.50
CA LYS A 28 -20.85 -72.80 -50.29
C LYS A 28 -19.74 -73.83 -50.25
N THR A 29 -18.50 -73.38 -50.37
CA THR A 29 -17.31 -74.24 -50.40
C THR A 29 -16.48 -74.04 -49.12
N PRO A 30 -16.27 -75.08 -48.32
CA PRO A 30 -15.36 -75.00 -47.17
C PRO A 30 -13.91 -75.12 -47.64
N GLU A 31 -13.09 -74.12 -47.30
CA GLU A 31 -11.66 -74.09 -47.58
C GLU A 31 -10.85 -74.40 -46.32
N ALA A 32 -9.75 -75.13 -46.51
CA ALA A 32 -8.83 -75.49 -45.43
C ALA A 32 -7.37 -75.53 -45.91
N TYR A 33 -6.56 -74.60 -45.41
CA TYR A 33 -5.13 -74.48 -45.73
C TYR A 33 -4.29 -74.93 -44.53
N LEU A 34 -3.53 -76.02 -44.68
CA LEU A 34 -2.54 -76.45 -43.68
C LEU A 34 -1.23 -75.66 -43.86
N LEU A 35 -0.91 -74.83 -42.87
CA LEU A 35 0.23 -73.92 -42.88
C LEU A 35 1.34 -74.48 -42.01
N LYS A 36 2.43 -74.85 -42.68
CA LYS A 36 3.60 -75.51 -42.10
C LYS A 36 4.87 -75.01 -42.78
N TYR A 37 6.00 -75.32 -42.16
CA TYR A 37 7.31 -74.95 -42.66
C TYR A 37 7.57 -75.64 -44.02
N GLY A 38 8.05 -74.87 -45.01
CA GLY A 38 8.28 -75.34 -46.38
C GLY A 38 9.60 -74.84 -46.98
N SER A 39 10.02 -75.40 -48.11
CA SER A 39 11.33 -75.11 -48.75
C SER A 39 11.38 -73.83 -49.60
N GLY A 40 10.29 -73.05 -49.66
CA GLY A 40 10.24 -71.80 -50.42
C GLY A 40 11.13 -70.71 -49.81
N ALA A 41 12.13 -70.25 -50.55
CA ALA A 41 13.13 -69.27 -50.07
C ALA A 41 12.72 -67.80 -50.30
N SER A 42 11.61 -67.52 -50.97
CA SER A 42 11.14 -66.15 -51.27
C SER A 42 9.61 -66.06 -51.27
N GLY A 43 9.07 -64.84 -51.15
CA GLY A 43 7.63 -64.57 -51.18
C GLY A 43 6.87 -64.99 -49.91
N SER A 44 5.59 -65.35 -50.06
CA SER A 44 4.67 -65.70 -48.98
C SER A 44 5.19 -66.84 -48.07
N GLN A 45 5.77 -67.89 -48.66
CA GLN A 45 6.29 -69.04 -47.90
C GLN A 45 7.44 -68.66 -46.97
N ALA A 46 8.30 -67.71 -47.36
CA ALA A 46 9.37 -67.22 -46.51
C ALA A 46 8.83 -66.47 -45.28
N GLN A 47 7.75 -65.69 -45.45
CA GLN A 47 7.10 -65.00 -44.33
C GLN A 47 6.42 -66.01 -43.38
N LEU A 48 5.71 -67.00 -43.93
CA LEU A 48 5.12 -68.09 -43.14
C LEU A 48 6.18 -68.87 -42.35
N ASN A 49 7.33 -69.18 -42.95
CA ASN A 49 8.44 -69.86 -42.27
C ASN A 49 8.96 -69.04 -41.07
N LEU A 50 9.07 -67.72 -41.21
CA LEU A 50 9.48 -66.83 -40.11
C LEU A 50 8.41 -66.79 -39.00
N MET A 51 7.12 -66.79 -39.34
CA MET A 51 6.04 -66.89 -38.35
C MET A 51 6.13 -68.20 -37.57
N ILE A 52 6.33 -69.34 -38.27
CA ILE A 52 6.47 -70.66 -37.62
C ILE A 52 7.69 -70.71 -36.70
N GLN A 53 8.82 -70.10 -37.09
CA GLN A 53 10.00 -69.97 -36.22
C GLN A 53 9.71 -69.15 -34.96
N LEU A 54 8.93 -68.07 -35.07
CA LEU A 54 8.51 -67.30 -33.89
C LEU A 54 7.63 -68.13 -32.95
N LEU A 55 6.71 -68.92 -33.51
CA LEU A 55 5.88 -69.84 -32.72
C LEU A 55 6.73 -70.91 -32.01
N GLU A 56 7.75 -71.44 -32.69
CA GLU A 56 8.66 -72.43 -32.11
C GLU A 56 9.51 -71.83 -30.99
N GLN A 57 10.12 -70.68 -31.23
CA GLN A 57 10.94 -69.95 -30.25
C GLN A 57 10.15 -69.63 -28.97
N HIS A 58 8.87 -69.26 -29.12
CA HIS A 58 8.00 -68.93 -28.01
C HIS A 58 7.25 -70.14 -27.43
N GLN A 59 7.57 -71.35 -27.89
CA GLN A 59 6.96 -72.62 -27.43
C GLN A 59 5.43 -72.56 -27.47
N VAL A 60 4.88 -72.00 -28.56
CA VAL A 60 3.42 -71.93 -28.75
C VAL A 60 2.87 -73.35 -28.82
N THR A 61 1.78 -73.57 -28.11
CA THR A 61 1.17 -74.87 -27.91
C THR A 61 -0.10 -75.03 -28.73
N THR A 62 -0.56 -76.27 -28.87
CA THR A 62 -1.93 -76.53 -29.34
C THR A 62 -2.91 -76.45 -28.16
N LYS A 63 -4.22 -76.55 -28.41
CA LYS A 63 -5.22 -76.66 -27.34
C LYS A 63 -4.98 -77.82 -26.35
N SER A 64 -4.13 -78.80 -26.69
CA SER A 64 -3.70 -79.88 -25.79
C SER A 64 -2.61 -79.50 -24.78
N GLY A 65 -2.02 -78.30 -24.91
CA GLY A 65 -1.10 -77.71 -23.93
C GLY A 65 0.38 -78.12 -24.07
N ARG A 66 0.75 -78.99 -25.02
CA ARG A 66 2.16 -79.33 -25.30
C ARG A 66 2.67 -78.60 -26.57
N PRO A 67 3.87 -78.01 -26.55
CA PRO A 67 4.43 -77.37 -27.73
C PRO A 67 4.87 -78.45 -28.73
N PRO A 68 4.42 -78.39 -29.98
CA PRO A 68 4.91 -79.30 -31.02
C PRO A 68 6.36 -78.95 -31.39
N ARG A 69 7.15 -79.98 -31.75
CA ARG A 69 8.53 -79.79 -32.25
C ARG A 69 8.60 -78.98 -33.55
N LYS A 70 7.52 -78.99 -34.34
CA LYS A 70 7.37 -78.21 -35.56
C LYS A 70 5.96 -77.60 -35.54
N PRO A 71 5.82 -76.32 -35.17
CA PRO A 71 4.52 -75.68 -35.15
C PRO A 71 3.88 -75.66 -36.54
N GLU A 72 2.59 -75.97 -36.55
CA GLU A 72 1.73 -75.86 -37.73
C GLU A 72 0.33 -75.42 -37.30
N PHE A 73 -0.37 -74.76 -38.20
CA PHE A 73 -1.74 -74.31 -37.98
C PHE A 73 -2.57 -74.41 -39.27
N THR A 74 -3.88 -74.51 -39.14
CA THR A 74 -4.80 -74.62 -40.25
C THR A 74 -5.68 -73.38 -40.29
N LEU A 75 -5.70 -72.70 -41.44
CA LEU A 75 -6.67 -71.66 -41.78
C LEU A 75 -7.90 -72.30 -42.42
N LYS A 76 -9.08 -72.00 -41.90
CA LYS A 76 -10.37 -72.48 -42.42
C LYS A 76 -11.32 -71.32 -42.64
N PHE A 77 -12.07 -71.35 -43.73
CA PHE A 77 -13.19 -70.43 -43.97
C PHE A 77 -14.16 -71.06 -44.95
N VAL A 78 -15.33 -70.47 -45.14
CA VAL A 78 -16.33 -70.92 -46.13
C VAL A 78 -16.47 -69.84 -47.19
N GLN A 79 -16.22 -70.15 -48.45
CA GLN A 79 -16.59 -69.25 -49.54
C GLN A 79 -18.07 -69.41 -49.83
N HIS A 80 -18.73 -68.31 -50.17
CA HIS A 80 -20.15 -68.27 -50.51
C HIS A 80 -20.30 -67.52 -51.82
N ALA A 81 -20.54 -68.26 -52.90
CA ALA A 81 -20.71 -67.72 -54.25
C ALA A 81 -22.19 -67.73 -54.62
N GLN A 82 -22.70 -66.61 -55.14
CA GLN A 82 -24.10 -66.42 -55.51
C GLN A 82 -24.23 -65.66 -56.84
N VAL A 83 -25.19 -66.09 -57.66
CA VAL A 83 -25.69 -65.33 -58.81
C VAL A 83 -27.16 -65.01 -58.55
N LEU A 84 -27.48 -63.73 -58.52
CA LEU A 84 -28.83 -63.22 -58.28
C LEU A 84 -29.35 -62.56 -59.57
N ASP A 85 -30.58 -62.88 -59.92
CA ASP A 85 -31.33 -62.21 -60.97
C ASP A 85 -31.78 -60.82 -60.49
N ALA A 86 -31.40 -59.77 -61.23
CA ALA A 86 -31.79 -58.39 -60.98
C ALA A 86 -32.41 -57.74 -62.23
N GLY A 87 -33.18 -58.51 -63.01
CA GLY A 87 -33.84 -58.03 -64.24
C GLY A 87 -32.92 -58.14 -65.45
N ASP A 88 -32.58 -57.01 -66.08
CA ASP A 88 -31.67 -56.99 -67.25
C ASP A 88 -30.19 -57.26 -66.89
N MET A 89 -29.90 -57.45 -65.59
CA MET A 89 -28.55 -57.62 -65.05
C MET A 89 -28.52 -58.81 -64.08
N LEU A 90 -27.43 -59.56 -64.11
CA LEU A 90 -27.05 -60.54 -63.09
C LEU A 90 -26.16 -59.87 -62.06
N LYS A 91 -26.47 -60.07 -60.77
CA LYS A 91 -25.61 -59.66 -59.65
C LYS A 91 -24.81 -60.85 -59.15
N LEU A 92 -23.49 -60.76 -59.29
CA LEU A 92 -22.51 -61.75 -58.87
C LEU A 92 -21.98 -61.38 -57.50
N GLN A 93 -22.03 -62.30 -56.54
CA GLN A 93 -21.48 -62.12 -55.21
C GLN A 93 -20.58 -63.30 -54.84
N VAL A 94 -19.38 -63.02 -54.35
CA VAL A 94 -18.53 -64.01 -53.68
C VAL A 94 -18.09 -63.42 -52.35
N LYS A 95 -18.41 -64.10 -51.26
CA LYS A 95 -18.01 -63.73 -49.92
C LYS A 95 -17.15 -64.81 -49.29
N ILE A 96 -16.27 -64.39 -48.40
CA ILE A 96 -15.44 -65.25 -47.56
C ILE A 96 -16.00 -65.15 -46.15
N GLY A 97 -16.49 -66.27 -45.62
CA GLY A 97 -16.95 -66.38 -44.25
C GLY A 97 -15.82 -66.12 -43.25
N LYS A 98 -16.17 -65.88 -41.98
CA LYS A 98 -15.20 -65.58 -40.93
C LYS A 98 -14.08 -66.64 -40.89
N PRO A 99 -12.81 -66.25 -41.07
CA PRO A 99 -11.71 -67.19 -41.01
C PRO A 99 -11.44 -67.65 -39.59
N GLU A 100 -11.12 -68.94 -39.46
CA GLU A 100 -10.76 -69.60 -38.21
C GLU A 100 -9.37 -70.20 -38.32
N ILE A 101 -8.52 -69.92 -37.33
CA ILE A 101 -7.21 -70.56 -37.20
C ILE A 101 -7.29 -71.64 -36.10
N SER A 102 -6.71 -72.81 -36.38
CA SER A 102 -6.59 -73.91 -35.42
C SER A 102 -5.20 -74.53 -35.47
N GLY A 103 -4.79 -75.27 -34.43
CA GLY A 103 -3.45 -75.87 -34.35
C GLY A 103 -2.57 -75.20 -33.30
N SER A 104 -1.36 -74.79 -33.68
CA SER A 104 -0.36 -74.20 -32.78
C SER A 104 -0.63 -72.71 -32.54
N THR A 105 -1.62 -72.42 -31.71
CA THR A 105 -2.16 -71.07 -31.55
C THR A 105 -2.19 -70.58 -30.09
N GLN A 106 -1.87 -71.42 -29.12
CA GLN A 106 -1.98 -71.08 -27.69
C GLN A 106 -0.63 -70.65 -27.11
N TYR A 107 -0.53 -69.42 -26.61
CA TYR A 107 0.69 -68.92 -25.96
C TYR A 107 0.39 -68.37 -24.57
N LYS A 108 0.95 -69.02 -23.54
CA LYS A 108 0.77 -68.65 -22.11
C LYS A 108 -0.69 -68.41 -21.70
N GLY A 109 -1.61 -69.20 -22.26
CA GLY A 109 -3.04 -69.05 -22.00
C GLY A 109 -3.67 -67.85 -22.71
N PHE A 110 -3.17 -67.45 -23.87
CA PHE A 110 -3.82 -66.53 -24.81
C PHE A 110 -3.87 -67.16 -26.21
N GLU A 111 -4.93 -66.89 -26.96
CA GLU A 111 -5.14 -67.33 -28.34
C GLU A 111 -4.46 -66.35 -29.33
N LEU A 112 -3.63 -66.88 -30.24
CA LEU A 112 -2.92 -66.10 -31.28
C LEU A 112 -3.63 -66.09 -32.63
N GLY A 113 -4.77 -66.77 -32.77
CA GLY A 113 -5.43 -67.04 -34.06
C GLY A 113 -5.59 -65.81 -34.97
N GLU A 114 -6.02 -64.67 -34.43
CA GLU A 114 -6.18 -63.45 -35.25
C GLU A 114 -4.85 -62.88 -35.77
N ALA A 115 -3.78 -62.99 -34.98
CA ALA A 115 -2.44 -62.56 -35.37
C ALA A 115 -1.75 -63.52 -36.37
N LEU A 116 -2.37 -64.67 -36.65
CA LEU A 116 -1.90 -65.68 -37.60
C LEU A 116 -2.65 -65.67 -38.93
N LEU A 117 -3.67 -64.81 -39.08
CA LEU A 117 -4.36 -64.63 -40.35
C LEU A 117 -3.38 -64.07 -41.40
N PRO A 118 -3.39 -64.63 -42.63
CA PRO A 118 -2.60 -64.06 -43.72
C PRO A 118 -3.14 -62.70 -44.10
N GLU A 119 -2.27 -61.79 -44.55
CA GLU A 119 -2.75 -60.49 -45.02
C GLU A 119 -3.72 -60.63 -46.18
N LYS A 120 -3.42 -61.45 -47.20
CA LYS A 120 -4.17 -61.45 -48.45
C LYS A 120 -4.68 -62.82 -48.83
N TYR A 121 -5.87 -62.83 -49.42
CA TYR A 121 -6.43 -63.94 -50.17
C TYR A 121 -6.78 -63.47 -51.58
N SER A 122 -6.28 -64.18 -52.59
CA SER A 122 -6.57 -63.91 -53.99
C SER A 122 -7.16 -65.13 -54.67
N ALA A 123 -8.13 -64.91 -55.55
CA ALA A 123 -8.70 -65.96 -56.38
C ALA A 123 -9.18 -65.40 -57.72
N ARG A 124 -9.26 -66.27 -58.71
CA ARG A 124 -9.86 -65.98 -60.01
C ARG A 124 -11.27 -66.54 -60.07
N ILE A 125 -12.23 -65.67 -60.37
CA ILE A 125 -13.66 -65.99 -60.33
C ILE A 125 -14.21 -65.93 -61.74
N LYS A 126 -14.72 -67.06 -62.24
CA LYS A 126 -15.31 -67.18 -63.59
C LYS A 126 -16.82 -67.36 -63.49
N LEU A 127 -17.57 -66.56 -64.25
CA LEU A 127 -18.97 -66.80 -64.55
C LEU A 127 -19.05 -67.71 -65.77
N LEU A 128 -19.69 -68.87 -65.63
CA LEU A 128 -19.92 -69.84 -66.69
C LEU A 128 -21.40 -69.87 -67.07
N ASN A 129 -21.70 -70.06 -68.36
CA ASN A 129 -23.05 -70.32 -68.86
C ASN A 129 -23.38 -71.84 -68.82
N SER A 130 -24.56 -72.22 -69.31
CA SER A 130 -25.03 -73.62 -69.35
C SER A 130 -24.21 -74.55 -70.27
N ARG A 131 -23.33 -74.00 -71.11
CA ARG A 131 -22.39 -74.75 -71.97
C ARG A 131 -20.97 -74.85 -71.36
N ASN A 132 -20.78 -74.38 -70.12
CA ASN A 132 -19.47 -74.22 -69.47
C ASN A 132 -18.51 -73.24 -70.17
N GLU A 133 -19.03 -72.33 -71.00
CA GLU A 133 -18.23 -71.27 -71.60
C GLU A 133 -18.06 -70.12 -70.61
N VAL A 134 -16.88 -69.50 -70.58
CA VAL A 134 -16.60 -68.36 -69.70
C VAL A 134 -17.29 -67.12 -70.25
N VAL A 135 -18.28 -66.63 -69.51
CA VAL A 135 -19.00 -65.38 -69.80
C VAL A 135 -18.16 -64.18 -69.36
N GLN A 136 -17.58 -64.27 -68.16
CA GLN A 136 -16.73 -63.22 -67.60
C GLN A 136 -15.78 -63.81 -66.56
N ALA A 137 -14.59 -63.23 -66.41
CA ALA A 137 -13.63 -63.62 -65.39
C ALA A 137 -13.12 -62.41 -64.60
N TYR A 138 -12.88 -62.59 -63.30
CA TYR A 138 -12.40 -61.56 -62.38
C TYR A 138 -11.24 -62.10 -61.56
N ASP A 139 -10.09 -61.45 -61.63
CA ASP A 139 -9.04 -61.62 -60.63
C ASP A 139 -9.35 -60.70 -59.45
N ARG A 140 -9.45 -61.27 -58.25
CA ARG A 140 -9.78 -60.53 -57.02
C ARG A 140 -8.79 -60.88 -55.92
N GLU A 141 -8.49 -59.87 -55.12
CA GLU A 141 -7.66 -59.97 -53.92
C GLU A 141 -8.34 -59.19 -52.80
N VAL A 142 -8.34 -59.75 -51.60
CA VAL A 142 -8.91 -59.12 -50.42
C VAL A 142 -8.06 -59.38 -49.18
N LYS A 143 -8.14 -58.47 -48.20
CA LYS A 143 -7.53 -58.68 -46.89
C LYS A 143 -8.36 -59.67 -46.08
N LEU A 144 -7.74 -60.71 -45.52
CA LEU A 144 -8.42 -61.59 -44.59
C LEU A 144 -8.43 -60.98 -43.19
N ILE A 145 -9.63 -60.72 -42.67
CA ILE A 145 -9.86 -60.21 -41.32
C ILE A 145 -10.75 -61.19 -40.54
N ALA A 146 -10.82 -61.08 -39.22
CA ALA A 146 -11.61 -61.95 -38.35
C ALA A 146 -13.15 -61.73 -38.45
N SER A 147 -13.66 -61.43 -39.65
CA SER A 147 -15.07 -61.25 -39.98
C SER A 147 -15.37 -61.71 -41.42
N GLU A 148 -16.65 -61.82 -41.76
CA GLU A 148 -17.07 -62.04 -43.15
C GLU A 148 -16.53 -60.91 -44.04
N THR A 149 -15.99 -61.28 -45.19
CA THR A 149 -15.29 -60.38 -46.10
C THR A 149 -15.83 -60.57 -47.52
N GLU A 150 -16.13 -59.48 -48.22
CA GLU A 150 -16.60 -59.54 -49.61
C GLU A 150 -15.40 -59.63 -50.57
N LEU A 151 -15.36 -60.67 -51.40
CA LEU A 151 -14.32 -60.89 -52.40
C LEU A 151 -14.73 -60.37 -53.79
N LEU A 152 -15.99 -60.54 -54.15
CA LEU A 152 -16.55 -60.02 -55.41
C LEU A 152 -17.97 -59.52 -55.18
N LEU A 153 -18.23 -58.31 -55.70
CA LEU A 153 -19.55 -57.79 -55.98
C LEU A 153 -19.50 -57.18 -57.38
N ALA A 154 -20.20 -57.80 -58.33
CA ALA A 154 -20.23 -57.33 -59.71
C ALA A 154 -21.62 -57.45 -60.31
N GLN A 155 -21.87 -56.66 -61.36
CA GLN A 155 -23.09 -56.76 -62.15
C GLN A 155 -22.70 -56.97 -63.62
N VAL A 156 -23.37 -57.88 -64.30
CA VAL A 156 -23.18 -58.15 -65.73
C VAL A 156 -24.53 -58.22 -66.44
N PRO A 157 -24.66 -57.75 -67.69
CA PRO A 157 -25.91 -57.84 -68.43
C PRO A 157 -26.37 -59.30 -68.59
N ASP A 158 -27.64 -59.58 -68.37
CA ASP A 158 -28.23 -60.89 -68.68
C ASP A 158 -28.53 -60.97 -70.18
N THR A 159 -27.59 -61.48 -70.96
CA THR A 159 -27.68 -61.48 -72.44
C THR A 159 -28.51 -62.64 -73.01
N ALA A 160 -29.11 -63.49 -72.16
CA ALA A 160 -29.87 -64.64 -72.62
C ALA A 160 -31.00 -65.05 -71.64
N ALA A 161 -32.24 -64.76 -72.03
CA ALA A 161 -33.42 -65.21 -71.30
C ALA A 161 -33.40 -66.75 -71.13
N ASN A 162 -33.42 -67.22 -69.88
CA ASN A 162 -33.43 -68.62 -69.43
C ASN A 162 -32.09 -69.40 -69.45
N GLN A 163 -30.93 -68.74 -69.31
CA GLN A 163 -29.67 -69.47 -69.07
C GLN A 163 -29.44 -69.81 -67.58
N VAL A 164 -28.85 -70.99 -67.34
CA VAL A 164 -28.31 -71.36 -66.02
C VAL A 164 -26.88 -70.86 -65.95
N TYR A 165 -26.58 -70.02 -64.96
CA TYR A 165 -25.25 -69.50 -64.70
C TYR A 165 -24.60 -70.19 -63.51
N ARG A 166 -23.27 -70.33 -63.53
CA ARG A 166 -22.48 -70.85 -62.41
C ARG A 166 -21.28 -69.95 -62.14
N LEU A 167 -20.98 -69.66 -60.88
CA LEU A 167 -19.70 -69.07 -60.49
C LEU A 167 -18.72 -70.19 -60.12
N VAL A 168 -17.52 -70.15 -60.72
CA VAL A 168 -16.41 -71.04 -60.39
C VAL A 168 -15.26 -70.21 -59.87
N ILE A 169 -14.73 -70.59 -58.70
CA ILE A 169 -13.57 -69.97 -58.07
C ILE A 169 -12.39 -70.92 -58.32
N GLU A 170 -11.28 -70.38 -58.81
CA GLU A 170 -10.06 -71.13 -59.11
C GLU A 170 -8.81 -70.26 -58.86
N GLN A 171 -7.62 -70.84 -58.97
CA GLN A 171 -6.35 -70.13 -58.78
C GLN A 171 -6.24 -69.41 -57.42
N GLU A 172 -6.69 -70.09 -56.36
CA GLU A 172 -6.71 -69.54 -55.00
C GLU A 172 -5.30 -69.48 -54.40
N GLN A 173 -4.98 -68.36 -53.76
CA GLN A 173 -3.69 -68.15 -53.12
C GLN A 173 -3.83 -67.29 -51.85
N ILE A 174 -3.19 -67.76 -50.78
CA ILE A 174 -2.99 -67.01 -49.54
C ILE A 174 -1.58 -66.40 -49.50
N THR A 175 -1.50 -65.15 -49.09
CA THR A 175 -0.23 -64.41 -49.06
C THR A 175 0.03 -63.80 -47.70
N TYR A 176 1.16 -64.20 -47.11
CA TYR A 176 1.74 -63.59 -45.93
C TYR A 176 2.74 -62.50 -46.30
N LEU A 177 2.72 -61.39 -45.56
CA LEU A 177 3.59 -60.22 -45.72
C LEU A 177 4.41 -59.94 -44.45
N PRO A 178 5.48 -59.13 -44.52
CA PRO A 178 6.29 -58.79 -43.35
C PRO A 178 5.53 -58.15 -42.18
N GLN A 179 4.41 -57.49 -42.46
CA GLN A 179 3.55 -56.90 -41.42
C GLN A 179 2.83 -57.95 -40.57
N ASP A 180 2.56 -59.15 -41.10
CA ASP A 180 1.91 -60.24 -40.35
C ASP A 180 2.87 -60.76 -39.27
N ILE A 181 4.17 -60.80 -39.60
CA ILE A 181 5.24 -61.09 -38.63
C ILE A 181 5.29 -59.99 -37.56
N ALA A 182 5.20 -58.73 -37.96
CA ALA A 182 5.23 -57.61 -37.02
C ALA A 182 4.04 -57.66 -36.05
N GLN A 183 2.84 -57.97 -36.55
CA GLN A 183 1.63 -58.15 -35.75
C GLN A 183 1.78 -59.31 -34.75
N LEU A 184 2.29 -60.47 -35.20
CA LEU A 184 2.56 -61.61 -34.33
C LEU A 184 3.61 -61.27 -33.24
N LYS A 185 4.70 -60.61 -33.61
CA LYS A 185 5.73 -60.16 -32.64
C LYS A 185 5.15 -59.22 -31.60
N GLU A 186 4.33 -58.26 -32.02
CA GLU A 186 3.70 -57.33 -31.09
C GLU A 186 2.75 -58.05 -30.14
N GLN A 187 1.93 -58.98 -30.63
CA GLN A 187 1.03 -59.77 -29.80
C GLN A 187 1.80 -60.59 -28.74
N LEU A 188 2.88 -61.26 -29.15
CA LEU A 188 3.76 -62.01 -28.24
C LEU A 188 4.40 -61.08 -27.17
N ARG A 189 4.84 -59.88 -27.57
CA ARG A 189 5.43 -58.87 -26.68
C ARG A 189 4.43 -58.35 -25.65
N VAL A 190 3.20 -58.04 -26.06
CA VAL A 190 2.14 -57.57 -25.14
C VAL A 190 1.80 -58.67 -24.12
N ILE A 191 1.71 -59.93 -24.55
CA ILE A 191 1.49 -61.06 -23.63
C ILE A 191 2.64 -61.17 -22.62
N GLN A 192 3.90 -61.07 -23.05
CA GLN A 192 5.03 -61.10 -22.11
C GLN A 192 5.00 -59.93 -21.12
N ALA A 193 4.69 -58.72 -21.59
CA ALA A 193 4.57 -57.53 -20.76
C ALA A 193 3.46 -57.65 -19.72
N TYR A 194 2.35 -58.33 -20.06
CA TYR A 194 1.27 -58.63 -19.11
C TYR A 194 1.74 -59.49 -17.92
N PHE A 195 2.55 -60.53 -18.14
CA PHE A 195 3.10 -61.32 -17.04
C PHE A 195 4.11 -60.53 -16.19
N ALA A 196 4.88 -59.64 -16.83
CA ALA A 196 5.77 -58.75 -16.09
C ALA A 196 4.99 -57.71 -15.25
N ALA A 197 3.86 -57.21 -15.76
CA ALA A 197 2.97 -56.33 -15.04
C ALA A 197 2.37 -57.02 -13.80
N ASP A 198 1.99 -58.29 -13.90
CA ASP A 198 1.51 -59.08 -12.75
C ASP A 198 2.53 -59.13 -11.60
N ALA A 199 3.79 -59.43 -11.93
CA ALA A 199 4.87 -59.46 -10.94
C ALA A 199 5.06 -58.10 -10.25
N ARG A 200 4.96 -56.99 -11.00
CA ARG A 200 5.05 -55.64 -10.46
C ARG A 200 3.88 -55.29 -9.54
N VAL A 201 2.66 -55.70 -9.90
CA VAL A 201 1.48 -55.49 -9.05
C VAL A 201 1.62 -56.24 -7.73
N LEU A 202 2.12 -57.48 -7.76
CA LEU A 202 2.36 -58.27 -6.55
C LEU A 202 3.42 -57.64 -5.63
N ASP A 203 4.53 -57.17 -6.20
CA ASP A 203 5.57 -56.45 -5.46
C ASP A 203 5.03 -55.15 -4.83
N ALA A 204 4.23 -54.37 -5.57
CA ALA A 204 3.58 -53.17 -5.06
C ALA A 204 2.61 -53.48 -3.89
N LEU A 205 1.82 -54.56 -4.00
CA LEU A 205 0.94 -55.05 -2.93
C LEU A 205 1.71 -55.48 -1.68
N GLN A 206 2.91 -56.04 -1.83
CA GLN A 206 3.77 -56.39 -0.70
C GLN A 206 4.36 -55.14 -0.04
N LYS A 207 4.87 -54.19 -0.85
CA LYS A 207 5.49 -52.95 -0.36
C LYS A 207 4.50 -52.07 0.40
N ILE A 208 3.25 -51.94 -0.08
CA ILE A 208 2.24 -51.12 0.58
C ILE A 208 1.85 -51.65 1.97
N ALA A 209 2.00 -52.96 2.23
CA ALA A 209 1.71 -53.55 3.53
C ALA A 209 2.66 -53.05 4.64
N TYR A 210 3.86 -52.58 4.29
CA TYR A 210 4.83 -52.02 5.24
C TYR A 210 4.65 -50.54 5.53
N ILE A 211 3.71 -49.87 4.84
CA ILE A 211 3.36 -48.48 5.10
C ILE A 211 2.40 -48.45 6.29
N ARG A 212 2.88 -47.91 7.41
CA ARG A 212 2.27 -47.83 8.74
C ARG A 212 1.93 -46.37 9.10
N PRO A 213 0.68 -45.93 8.86
CA PRO A 213 0.25 -44.54 9.10
C PRO A 213 0.31 -44.09 10.56
N ASP A 214 0.49 -45.02 11.51
CA ASP A 214 0.61 -44.80 12.95
C ASP A 214 2.06 -44.52 13.42
N ASP A 215 3.06 -44.84 12.60
CA ASP A 215 4.47 -44.55 12.87
C ASP A 215 4.79 -43.09 12.48
N ILE A 216 4.37 -42.19 13.37
CA ILE A 216 4.46 -40.74 13.19
C ILE A 216 5.89 -40.21 13.02
N ASP A 217 6.89 -40.90 13.55
CA ASP A 217 8.30 -40.47 13.44
C ASP A 217 8.87 -40.67 12.03
N HIS A 218 8.30 -41.60 11.26
CA HIS A 218 8.72 -41.90 9.88
C HIS A 218 7.66 -41.54 8.83
N LEU A 219 6.56 -40.89 9.22
CA LEU A 219 5.38 -40.68 8.39
C LEU A 219 5.69 -39.98 7.06
N VAL A 220 6.59 -38.98 7.07
CA VAL A 220 7.00 -38.25 5.85
C VAL A 220 7.72 -39.15 4.85
N VAL A 221 8.58 -40.05 5.34
CA VAL A 221 9.30 -41.01 4.47
C VAL A 221 8.32 -42.04 3.91
N GLN A 222 7.36 -42.46 4.72
CA GLN A 222 6.33 -43.39 4.31
C GLN A 222 5.35 -42.79 3.29
N ASP A 223 5.02 -41.50 3.41
CA ASP A 223 4.20 -40.76 2.45
C ASP A 223 4.82 -40.76 1.05
N ARG A 224 6.13 -40.49 0.96
CA ARG A 224 6.89 -40.55 -0.30
C ARG A 224 6.86 -41.95 -0.91
N LYS A 225 7.09 -42.99 -0.11
CA LYS A 225 7.00 -44.38 -0.57
C LYS A 225 5.60 -44.71 -1.11
N LEU A 226 4.55 -44.19 -0.48
CA LEU A 226 3.18 -44.37 -0.98
C LEU A 226 2.98 -43.68 -2.33
N GLN A 227 3.50 -42.45 -2.50
CA GLN A 227 3.43 -41.73 -3.77
C GLN A 227 4.14 -42.48 -4.90
N GLU A 228 5.30 -43.09 -4.63
CA GLU A 228 6.02 -43.93 -5.60
C GLU A 228 5.16 -45.12 -6.08
N LEU A 229 4.47 -45.80 -5.17
CA LEU A 229 3.57 -46.91 -5.51
C LEU A 229 2.33 -46.46 -6.28
N GLU A 230 1.78 -45.27 -5.97
CA GLU A 230 0.67 -44.68 -6.73
C GLU A 230 1.08 -44.35 -8.16
N GLN A 231 2.29 -43.82 -8.37
CA GLN A 231 2.83 -43.57 -9.71
C GLN A 231 3.05 -44.86 -10.50
N GLU A 232 3.57 -45.91 -9.85
CA GLU A 232 3.69 -47.22 -10.47
C GLU A 232 2.32 -47.77 -10.92
N TYR A 233 1.28 -47.67 -10.08
CA TYR A 233 -0.07 -48.07 -10.45
C TYR A 233 -0.61 -47.29 -11.66
N ILE A 234 -0.37 -45.97 -11.72
CA ILE A 234 -0.79 -45.13 -12.86
C ILE A 234 -0.12 -45.59 -14.15
N GLN A 235 1.18 -45.90 -14.12
CA GLN A 235 1.91 -46.41 -15.29
C GLN A 235 1.37 -47.77 -15.74
N LEU A 236 1.16 -48.70 -14.80
CA LEU A 236 0.59 -50.02 -15.09
C LEU A 236 -0.82 -49.92 -15.70
N LYS A 237 -1.64 -49.00 -15.21
CA LYS A 237 -2.99 -48.75 -15.75
C LYS A 237 -2.95 -48.20 -17.19
N LYS A 238 -1.98 -47.35 -17.51
CA LYS A 238 -1.82 -46.74 -18.84
C LYS A 238 -1.54 -47.77 -19.94
N GLU A 239 -0.92 -48.89 -19.60
CA GLU A 239 -0.63 -49.97 -20.55
C GLU A 239 -1.89 -50.60 -21.16
N ASN A 240 -3.03 -50.51 -20.47
CA ASN A 240 -4.34 -50.95 -20.94
C ASN A 240 -4.37 -52.40 -21.47
N TYR A 241 -3.84 -53.34 -20.68
CA TYR A 241 -3.85 -54.76 -21.02
C TYR A 241 -5.27 -55.32 -21.17
N THR A 242 -6.25 -54.77 -20.44
CA THR A 242 -7.66 -55.17 -20.51
C THR A 242 -8.19 -55.14 -21.94
N GLU A 243 -7.95 -54.05 -22.67
CA GLU A 243 -8.36 -53.93 -24.07
C GLU A 243 -7.40 -54.67 -25.01
N LYS A 244 -6.08 -54.52 -24.83
CA LYS A 244 -5.08 -55.12 -25.74
C LYS A 244 -5.11 -56.65 -25.78
N LEU A 245 -5.48 -57.30 -24.68
CA LEU A 245 -5.51 -58.76 -24.53
C LEU A 245 -6.92 -59.31 -24.24
N HIS A 246 -7.95 -58.47 -24.31
CA HIS A 246 -9.34 -58.84 -24.03
C HIS A 246 -9.51 -59.60 -22.70
N LEU A 247 -8.91 -59.07 -21.62
CA LEU A 247 -8.81 -59.79 -20.33
C LEU A 247 -10.17 -60.20 -19.74
N LYS A 248 -11.27 -59.52 -20.11
CA LYS A 248 -12.63 -59.90 -19.73
C LYS A 248 -13.02 -61.33 -20.16
N GLN A 249 -12.43 -61.82 -21.25
CA GLN A 249 -12.63 -63.18 -21.75
C GLN A 249 -11.57 -64.14 -21.21
N GLN A 250 -10.32 -63.67 -21.08
CA GLN A 250 -9.17 -64.50 -20.71
C GLN A 250 -8.13 -63.69 -19.92
N ASP A 251 -8.08 -63.88 -18.60
CA ASP A 251 -7.11 -63.24 -17.69
C ASP A 251 -6.37 -64.30 -16.84
N PRO A 252 -5.37 -65.00 -17.41
CA PRO A 252 -4.72 -66.15 -16.77
C PRO A 252 -4.10 -65.86 -15.39
N GLN A 253 -3.62 -64.63 -15.17
CA GLN A 253 -3.00 -64.19 -13.91
C GLN A 253 -3.96 -63.41 -13.00
N ARG A 254 -5.22 -63.19 -13.42
CA ARG A 254 -6.18 -62.33 -12.72
C ARG A 254 -5.61 -60.92 -12.47
N LEU A 255 -4.91 -60.38 -13.46
CA LEU A 255 -4.25 -59.08 -13.35
C LEU A 255 -5.27 -57.97 -13.08
N GLU A 256 -6.46 -58.02 -13.70
CA GLU A 256 -7.49 -57.00 -13.50
C GLU A 256 -7.97 -56.98 -12.03
N TYR A 257 -8.15 -58.16 -11.44
CA TYR A 257 -8.50 -58.30 -10.02
C TYR A 257 -7.41 -57.73 -9.11
N LYS A 258 -6.14 -58.09 -9.33
CA LYS A 258 -5.02 -57.61 -8.50
C LYS A 258 -4.79 -56.11 -8.66
N MET A 259 -4.98 -55.56 -9.86
CA MET A 259 -4.93 -54.11 -10.11
C MET A 259 -6.01 -53.37 -9.32
N ASN A 260 -7.24 -53.89 -9.28
CA ASN A 260 -8.33 -53.31 -8.48
C ASN A 260 -8.03 -53.39 -6.97
N GLN A 261 -7.48 -54.52 -6.50
CA GLN A 261 -7.04 -54.67 -5.12
C GLN A 261 -5.95 -53.65 -4.76
N LEU A 262 -4.92 -53.49 -5.60
CA LEU A 262 -3.86 -52.51 -5.39
C LEU A 262 -4.42 -51.08 -5.33
N GLN A 263 -5.33 -50.73 -6.25
CA GLN A 263 -5.99 -49.43 -6.26
C GLN A 263 -6.72 -49.14 -4.93
N GLN A 264 -7.46 -50.14 -4.41
CA GLN A 264 -8.19 -49.99 -3.17
C GLN A 264 -7.24 -49.76 -1.98
N VAL A 265 -6.20 -50.59 -1.84
CA VAL A 265 -5.26 -50.47 -0.72
C VAL A 265 -4.46 -49.16 -0.80
N LEU A 266 -4.07 -48.71 -2.00
CA LEU A 266 -3.45 -47.39 -2.21
C LEU A 266 -4.34 -46.26 -1.69
N LYS A 267 -5.63 -46.29 -2.05
CA LYS A 267 -6.60 -45.28 -1.61
C LYS A 267 -6.80 -45.30 -0.09
N GLU A 268 -6.96 -46.48 0.51
CA GLU A 268 -7.12 -46.62 1.97
C GLU A 268 -5.88 -46.11 2.72
N ARG A 269 -4.67 -46.46 2.26
CA ARG A 269 -3.43 -45.99 2.87
C ARG A 269 -3.23 -44.48 2.71
N ARG A 270 -3.59 -43.93 1.55
CA ARG A 270 -3.56 -42.47 1.30
C ARG A 270 -4.48 -41.72 2.25
N GLN A 271 -5.70 -42.22 2.44
CA GLN A 271 -6.64 -41.64 3.40
C GLN A 271 -6.10 -41.68 4.82
N ALA A 272 -5.51 -42.80 5.24
CA ALA A 272 -4.94 -42.95 6.58
C ALA A 272 -3.74 -42.01 6.81
N ILE A 273 -2.78 -41.94 5.87
CA ILE A 273 -1.65 -41.00 5.97
C ILE A 273 -2.13 -39.56 6.01
N ASN A 274 -3.07 -39.18 5.13
CA ASN A 274 -3.60 -37.82 5.11
C ASN A 274 -4.30 -37.46 6.42
N TYR A 275 -5.04 -38.40 7.01
CA TYR A 275 -5.65 -38.22 8.33
C TYR A 275 -4.58 -38.00 9.41
N THR A 276 -3.59 -38.90 9.53
CA THR A 276 -2.51 -38.75 10.51
C THR A 276 -1.75 -37.44 10.34
N LEU A 277 -1.47 -37.01 9.10
CA LEU A 277 -0.80 -35.74 8.82
C LEU A 277 -1.65 -34.55 9.27
N ALA A 278 -2.97 -34.57 9.04
CA ALA A 278 -3.86 -33.50 9.45
C ALA A 278 -3.98 -33.39 10.98
N THR A 279 -3.91 -34.52 11.70
CA THR A 279 -3.99 -34.59 13.16
C THR A 279 -2.63 -34.84 13.83
N ILE A 280 -1.51 -34.60 13.13
CA ILE A 280 -0.18 -35.02 13.58
C ILE A 280 0.22 -34.41 14.93
N HIS A 281 -0.25 -33.19 15.21
CA HIS A 281 -0.07 -32.51 16.47
C HIS A 281 -0.72 -33.28 17.63
N GLU A 282 -1.93 -33.82 17.47
CA GLU A 282 -2.60 -34.65 18.48
C GLU A 282 -1.82 -35.95 18.74
N HIS A 283 -1.27 -36.57 17.69
CA HIS A 283 -0.44 -37.76 17.83
C HIS A 283 0.86 -37.47 18.59
N PHE A 284 1.55 -36.36 18.27
CA PHE A 284 2.71 -35.92 19.01
C PHE A 284 2.38 -35.61 20.47
N TYR A 285 1.27 -34.92 20.73
CA TYR A 285 0.79 -34.67 22.10
C TYR A 285 0.54 -35.97 22.87
N ASN A 286 -0.22 -36.91 22.30
CA ASN A 286 -0.53 -38.19 22.95
C ASN A 286 0.74 -39.01 23.24
N ARG A 287 1.72 -38.97 22.33
CA ARG A 287 3.03 -39.59 22.54
C ARG A 287 3.79 -38.90 23.69
N GLY A 288 3.75 -37.58 23.75
CA GLY A 288 4.29 -36.79 24.86
C GLY A 288 3.66 -37.14 26.21
N VAL A 289 2.32 -37.23 26.27
CA VAL A 289 1.59 -37.63 27.49
C VAL A 289 1.99 -39.05 27.92
N SER A 290 2.07 -40.00 26.98
CA SER A 290 2.52 -41.36 27.27
C SER A 290 3.94 -41.40 27.85
N LEU A 291 4.87 -40.61 27.27
CA LEU A 291 6.24 -40.51 27.76
C LEU A 291 6.31 -39.87 29.15
N LEU A 292 5.51 -38.84 29.39
CA LEU A 292 5.43 -38.19 30.69
C LEU A 292 4.92 -39.15 31.78
N ASN A 293 3.89 -39.94 31.47
CA ASN A 293 3.36 -40.97 32.35
C ASN A 293 4.37 -42.10 32.64
N SER A 294 5.29 -42.35 31.70
CA SER A 294 6.41 -43.29 31.88
C SER A 294 7.61 -42.70 32.62
N GLY A 295 7.54 -41.45 33.08
CA GLY A 295 8.60 -40.76 33.81
C GLY A 295 9.68 -40.11 32.92
N ASN A 296 9.57 -40.22 31.59
CA ASN A 296 10.53 -39.63 30.67
C ASN A 296 10.12 -38.21 30.26
N ALA A 297 10.29 -37.27 31.19
CA ALA A 297 9.89 -35.88 31.01
C ALA A 297 10.62 -35.16 29.85
N SER A 298 11.92 -35.44 29.66
CA SER A 298 12.71 -34.79 28.60
C SER A 298 12.24 -35.23 27.21
N ALA A 299 11.98 -36.53 27.01
CA ALA A 299 11.40 -36.98 25.75
C ALA A 299 9.97 -36.46 25.56
N ALA A 300 9.16 -36.38 26.62
CA ALA A 300 7.82 -35.83 26.56
C ALA A 300 7.83 -34.36 26.08
N GLU A 301 8.73 -33.54 26.63
CA GLU A 301 8.94 -32.16 26.23
C GLU A 301 9.21 -32.02 24.72
N ALA A 302 10.11 -32.85 24.18
CA ALA A 302 10.42 -32.86 22.75
C ALA A 302 9.19 -33.18 21.88
N TYR A 303 8.35 -34.12 22.30
CA TYR A 303 7.11 -34.44 21.57
C TYR A 303 6.03 -33.37 21.72
N PHE A 304 5.91 -32.71 22.88
CA PHE A 304 5.03 -31.54 23.01
C PHE A 304 5.52 -30.38 22.15
N ALA A 305 6.83 -30.16 22.05
CA ALA A 305 7.41 -29.16 21.14
C ALA A 305 7.07 -29.47 19.68
N LYS A 306 7.24 -30.73 19.23
CA LYS A 306 6.81 -31.17 17.89
C LYS A 306 5.30 -30.95 17.66
N SER A 307 4.48 -31.17 18.69
CA SER A 307 3.03 -30.90 18.61
C SER A 307 2.74 -29.42 18.37
N VAL A 308 3.43 -28.52 19.07
CA VAL A 308 3.29 -27.07 18.91
C VAL A 308 3.85 -26.60 17.56
N GLU A 309 4.94 -27.20 17.08
CA GLU A 309 5.48 -26.90 15.75
C GLU A 309 4.49 -27.29 14.64
N ALA A 310 3.84 -28.44 14.78
CA ALA A 310 2.83 -28.91 13.84
C ALA A 310 1.52 -28.10 13.89
N ASN A 311 1.11 -27.64 15.08
CA ASN A 311 -0.05 -26.76 15.26
C ASN A 311 0.20 -25.79 16.44
N PRO A 312 0.62 -24.54 16.15
CA PRO A 312 0.93 -23.54 17.19
C PRO A 312 -0.28 -23.10 18.03
N ALA A 313 -1.50 -23.40 17.60
CA ALA A 313 -2.73 -23.08 18.33
C ALA A 313 -3.21 -24.27 19.20
N PHE A 314 -2.49 -25.39 19.22
CA PHE A 314 -2.88 -26.57 19.98
C PHE A 314 -2.55 -26.41 21.47
N ALA A 315 -3.47 -25.75 22.18
CA ALA A 315 -3.35 -25.38 23.58
C ALA A 315 -2.95 -26.51 24.56
N PRO A 316 -3.43 -27.78 24.43
CA PRO A 316 -3.06 -28.84 25.37
C PRO A 316 -1.54 -29.07 25.46
N ALA A 317 -0.83 -29.00 24.34
CA ALA A 317 0.63 -29.15 24.34
C ALA A 317 1.33 -27.95 25.01
N HIS A 318 0.81 -26.74 24.81
CA HIS A 318 1.31 -25.54 25.51
C HIS A 318 1.15 -25.65 27.03
N VAL A 319 0.02 -26.17 27.52
CA VAL A 319 -0.19 -26.36 28.98
C VAL A 319 0.83 -27.35 29.56
N GLN A 320 1.10 -28.46 28.86
CA GLN A 320 2.10 -29.43 29.33
C GLN A 320 3.51 -28.84 29.33
N LEU A 321 3.88 -28.08 28.29
CA LEU A 321 5.16 -27.37 28.25
C LEU A 321 5.26 -26.35 29.39
N ALA A 322 4.22 -25.55 29.65
CA ALA A 322 4.22 -24.56 30.73
C ALA A 322 4.43 -25.22 32.11
N ARG A 323 3.82 -26.40 32.30
CA ARG A 323 4.01 -27.19 33.52
C ARG A 323 5.44 -27.73 33.65
N ILE A 324 6.06 -28.15 32.55
CA ILE A 324 7.46 -28.59 32.51
C ILE A 324 8.40 -27.40 32.79
N ASP A 325 8.17 -26.27 32.14
CA ASP A 325 8.90 -25.00 32.30
C ASP A 325 8.90 -24.58 33.79
N LEU A 326 7.71 -24.57 34.41
CA LEU A 326 7.56 -24.24 35.83
C LEU A 326 8.35 -25.17 36.74
N ARG A 327 8.28 -26.48 36.51
CA ARG A 327 9.01 -27.48 37.32
C ARG A 327 10.53 -27.33 37.18
N ASN A 328 11.01 -26.91 36.02
CA ASN A 328 12.43 -26.68 35.76
C ASN A 328 12.91 -25.31 36.28
N GLY A 329 12.01 -24.46 36.80
CA GLY A 329 12.31 -23.13 37.31
C GLY A 329 12.30 -22.03 36.25
N TYR A 330 11.90 -22.34 35.02
CA TYR A 330 11.71 -21.39 33.91
C TYR A 330 10.38 -20.66 34.07
N LEU A 331 10.30 -19.85 35.13
CA LEU A 331 9.08 -19.16 35.54
C LEU A 331 8.58 -18.16 34.46
N PRO A 332 9.43 -17.32 33.82
CA PRO A 332 8.97 -16.42 32.76
C PRO A 332 8.35 -17.15 31.56
N GLU A 333 8.97 -18.25 31.11
CA GLU A 333 8.51 -19.08 30.01
C GLU A 333 7.15 -19.73 30.35
N ALA A 334 7.03 -20.29 31.56
CA ALA A 334 5.78 -20.84 32.06
C ALA A 334 4.66 -19.80 32.15
N THR A 335 4.97 -18.59 32.63
CA THR A 335 4.02 -17.47 32.74
C THR A 335 3.51 -17.04 31.37
N ASN A 336 4.42 -16.78 30.43
CA ASN A 336 4.03 -16.33 29.09
C ASN A 336 3.20 -17.38 28.36
N ARG A 337 3.61 -18.65 28.42
CA ARG A 337 2.91 -19.74 27.75
C ARG A 337 1.52 -19.98 28.35
N THR A 338 1.40 -19.96 29.67
CA THR A 338 0.10 -20.09 30.36
C THR A 338 -0.82 -18.91 30.05
N ARG A 339 -0.28 -17.67 30.02
CA ARG A 339 -1.04 -16.48 29.65
C ARG A 339 -1.56 -16.57 28.22
N ASP A 340 -0.73 -16.98 27.27
CA ASP A 340 -1.13 -17.15 25.87
C ASP A 340 -2.26 -18.17 25.72
N VAL A 341 -2.17 -19.30 26.42
CA VAL A 341 -3.24 -20.33 26.41
C VAL A 341 -4.57 -19.75 26.88
N LEU A 342 -4.57 -18.99 27.99
CA LEU A 342 -5.80 -18.49 28.62
C LEU A 342 -6.36 -17.23 27.97
N THR A 343 -5.57 -16.49 27.19
CA THR A 343 -5.99 -15.18 26.65
C THR A 343 -6.02 -15.11 25.12
N ARG A 344 -5.30 -15.99 24.41
CA ARG A 344 -5.12 -15.90 22.94
C ARG A 344 -5.55 -17.15 22.19
N MET A 345 -5.71 -18.28 22.86
CA MET A 345 -6.06 -19.56 22.23
C MET A 345 -7.52 -19.94 22.46
N ARG A 346 -8.07 -20.76 21.56
CA ARG A 346 -9.37 -21.40 21.77
C ARG A 346 -9.13 -22.69 22.56
N VAL A 347 -9.66 -22.74 23.78
CA VAL A 347 -9.49 -23.87 24.69
C VAL A 347 -10.83 -24.52 25.00
N ASP A 348 -10.83 -25.84 25.18
CA ASP A 348 -11.94 -26.55 25.81
C ASP A 348 -11.86 -26.42 27.34
N GLN A 349 -12.95 -26.79 28.02
CA GLN A 349 -13.08 -26.64 29.47
C GLN A 349 -12.00 -27.40 30.26
N GLN A 350 -11.57 -28.57 29.79
CA GLN A 350 -10.55 -29.37 30.49
C GLN A 350 -9.18 -28.71 30.35
N THR A 351 -8.83 -28.25 29.15
CA THR A 351 -7.57 -27.54 28.89
C THR A 351 -7.51 -26.21 29.66
N GLU A 352 -8.62 -25.47 29.72
CA GLU A 352 -8.74 -24.25 30.51
C GLU A 352 -8.50 -24.53 32.01
N GLN A 353 -9.12 -25.57 32.58
CA GLN A 353 -8.90 -25.96 33.98
C GLN A 353 -7.44 -26.34 34.26
N MET A 354 -6.80 -27.09 33.35
CA MET A 354 -5.38 -27.43 33.49
C MET A 354 -4.50 -26.17 33.44
N ALA A 355 -4.77 -25.25 32.51
CA ALA A 355 -4.03 -24.00 32.39
C ALA A 355 -4.21 -23.10 33.63
N LEU A 356 -5.42 -22.99 34.17
CA LEU A 356 -5.70 -22.26 35.41
C LEU A 356 -4.98 -22.89 36.62
N GLY A 357 -4.86 -24.23 36.66
CA GLY A 357 -4.04 -24.91 37.66
C GLY A 357 -2.57 -24.50 37.60
N VAL A 358 -1.99 -24.49 36.39
CA VAL A 358 -0.61 -24.01 36.19
C VAL A 358 -0.47 -22.52 36.57
N ALA A 359 -1.46 -21.69 36.21
CA ALA A 359 -1.47 -20.27 36.59
C ALA A 359 -1.49 -20.08 38.11
N GLN A 360 -2.23 -20.92 38.85
CA GLN A 360 -2.26 -20.90 40.31
C GLN A 360 -0.90 -21.23 40.92
N ASP A 361 -0.21 -22.22 40.36
CA ASP A 361 1.13 -22.63 40.81
C ASP A 361 2.17 -21.53 40.50
N ILE A 362 2.08 -20.88 39.33
CA ILE A 362 2.90 -19.72 38.94
C ILE A 362 2.69 -18.55 39.91
N TYR A 363 1.43 -18.21 40.20
CA TYR A 363 1.10 -17.18 41.19
C TYR A 363 1.76 -17.47 42.55
N ALA A 364 1.61 -18.70 43.05
CA ALA A 364 2.21 -19.11 44.32
C ALA A 364 3.75 -19.05 44.29
N ALA A 365 4.37 -19.38 43.15
CA ALA A 365 5.81 -19.26 42.96
C ALA A 365 6.29 -17.81 43.02
N HIS A 366 5.58 -16.87 42.39
CA HIS A 366 5.89 -15.43 42.48
C HIS A 366 5.74 -14.89 43.90
N ILE A 367 4.66 -15.26 44.62
CA ILE A 367 4.48 -14.91 46.04
C ILE A 367 5.64 -15.44 46.90
N THR A 368 6.05 -16.70 46.69
CA THR A 368 7.15 -17.33 47.43
C THR A 368 8.48 -16.63 47.13
N LYS A 369 8.72 -16.28 45.86
CA LYS A 369 9.90 -15.54 45.41
C LYS A 369 9.95 -14.14 46.05
N GLY A 370 8.84 -13.40 46.03
CA GLY A 370 8.72 -12.09 46.68
C GLY A 370 8.97 -12.15 48.19
N ASN A 371 8.37 -13.12 48.88
CA ASN A 371 8.61 -13.34 50.31
C ASN A 371 10.09 -13.65 50.60
N THR A 372 10.71 -14.53 49.79
CA THR A 372 12.12 -14.90 49.94
C THR A 372 13.05 -13.71 49.77
N TYR A 373 12.82 -12.87 48.76
CA TYR A 373 13.60 -11.65 48.56
C TYR A 373 13.38 -10.64 49.69
N THR A 374 12.14 -10.50 50.16
CA THR A 374 11.81 -9.62 51.31
C THR A 374 12.61 -10.03 52.56
N THR A 375 12.67 -11.34 52.87
CA THR A 375 13.43 -11.85 54.02
C THR A 375 14.94 -11.66 53.87
N ARG A 376 15.47 -11.66 52.64
CA ARG A 376 16.89 -11.43 52.35
C ARG A 376 17.30 -9.94 52.34
N GLY A 377 16.34 -9.02 52.43
CA GLY A 377 16.59 -7.59 52.30
C GLY A 377 16.69 -7.09 50.85
N ASN A 378 16.40 -7.95 49.86
CA ASN A 378 16.38 -7.60 48.44
C ASN A 378 15.00 -7.05 48.09
N TYR A 379 14.68 -5.85 48.60
CA TYR A 379 13.31 -5.36 48.58
C TYR A 379 12.80 -4.97 47.18
N PHE A 380 13.66 -4.50 46.28
CA PHE A 380 13.25 -4.15 44.92
C PHE A 380 12.91 -5.39 44.10
N GLU A 381 13.73 -6.44 44.16
CA GLU A 381 13.44 -7.72 43.51
C GLU A 381 12.21 -8.41 44.12
N ALA A 382 11.93 -8.16 45.40
CA ALA A 382 10.69 -8.61 46.03
C ALA A 382 9.47 -7.90 45.42
N LEU A 383 9.54 -6.58 45.24
CA LEU A 383 8.46 -5.79 44.63
C LEU A 383 8.21 -6.20 43.18
N ASP A 384 9.26 -6.47 42.40
CA ASP A 384 9.12 -7.00 41.04
C ASP A 384 8.38 -8.35 41.04
N ALA A 385 8.75 -9.26 41.95
CA ALA A 385 8.09 -10.56 42.05
C ALA A 385 6.61 -10.45 42.46
N TYR A 386 6.25 -9.50 43.33
CA TYR A 386 4.86 -9.24 43.67
C TYR A 386 4.10 -8.55 42.53
N ALA A 387 4.75 -7.65 41.79
CA ALA A 387 4.17 -7.03 40.61
C ALA A 387 3.84 -8.08 39.53
N ASP A 388 4.72 -9.06 39.30
CA ASP A 388 4.45 -10.20 38.42
C ASP A 388 3.23 -11.01 38.90
N ALA A 389 3.13 -11.28 40.22
CA ALA A 389 1.97 -11.97 40.78
C ALA A 389 0.67 -11.17 40.58
N ARG A 390 0.73 -9.84 40.76
CA ARG A 390 -0.40 -8.92 40.58
C ARG A 390 -0.87 -8.88 39.13
N ASP A 391 0.07 -8.79 38.19
CA ASP A 391 -0.22 -8.79 36.76
C ASP A 391 -0.91 -10.10 36.35
N LEU A 392 -0.47 -11.23 36.89
CA LEU A 392 -1.13 -12.51 36.62
C LEU A 392 -2.59 -12.51 37.09
N CYS A 393 -2.86 -11.93 38.27
CA CYS A 393 -4.21 -11.82 38.83
C CYS A 393 -5.13 -10.87 38.06
N SER A 394 -4.59 -9.78 37.52
CA SER A 394 -5.37 -8.80 36.77
C SER A 394 -5.63 -9.25 35.32
N THR A 395 -4.72 -10.04 34.75
CA THR A 395 -4.79 -10.49 33.35
C THR A 395 -5.57 -11.79 33.16
N LEU A 396 -5.53 -12.72 34.11
CA LEU A 396 -6.13 -14.06 33.96
C LEU A 396 -7.48 -14.15 34.68
N GLY A 397 -8.56 -14.03 33.90
CA GLY A 397 -9.92 -14.29 34.38
C GLY A 397 -10.06 -15.70 34.93
N GLY A 398 -10.65 -15.84 36.13
CA GLY A 398 -10.85 -17.14 36.79
C GLY A 398 -9.72 -17.62 37.70
N LEU A 399 -8.56 -16.94 37.71
CA LEU A 399 -7.47 -17.21 38.65
C LEU A 399 -7.86 -16.78 40.08
N ARG A 400 -7.61 -17.65 41.07
CA ARG A 400 -7.95 -17.37 42.48
C ARG A 400 -6.74 -16.82 43.23
N CYS A 401 -6.60 -15.50 43.22
CA CYS A 401 -5.53 -14.81 43.92
C CYS A 401 -5.88 -14.44 45.36
N SER A 402 -4.91 -14.62 46.27
CA SER A 402 -5.00 -14.08 47.65
C SER A 402 -4.51 -12.65 47.67
N MET A 403 -5.42 -11.70 47.40
CA MET A 403 -5.07 -10.27 47.38
C MET A 403 -4.53 -9.77 48.72
N GLN A 404 -4.98 -10.36 49.84
CA GLN A 404 -4.45 -10.05 51.16
C GLN A 404 -2.97 -10.42 51.27
N ALA A 405 -2.59 -11.66 50.94
CA ALA A 405 -1.20 -12.10 51.04
C ALA A 405 -0.27 -11.29 50.12
N LEU A 406 -0.76 -10.91 48.94
CA LEU A 406 -0.05 -10.07 47.99
C LEU A 406 0.17 -8.64 48.54
N ASN A 407 -0.90 -7.98 48.98
CA ASN A 407 -0.84 -6.63 49.55
C ASN A 407 0.06 -6.58 50.79
N ASP A 408 -0.06 -7.57 51.69
CA ASP A 408 0.76 -7.65 52.89
C ASP A 408 2.25 -7.88 52.55
N GLY A 409 2.53 -8.68 51.51
CA GLY A 409 3.88 -8.92 51.00
C GLY A 409 4.51 -7.66 50.41
N GLU A 410 3.79 -6.99 49.52
CA GLU A 410 4.19 -5.72 48.91
C GLU A 410 4.43 -4.65 49.96
N ALA A 411 3.53 -4.51 50.94
CA ALA A 411 3.67 -3.53 52.01
C ALA A 411 4.96 -3.74 52.84
N ARG A 412 5.29 -5.00 53.16
CA ARG A 412 6.54 -5.33 53.86
C ARG A 412 7.77 -5.00 53.02
N ALA A 413 7.74 -5.32 51.72
CA ALA A 413 8.85 -5.02 50.82
C ALA A 413 9.03 -3.52 50.60
N ALA A 414 7.95 -2.78 50.34
CA ALA A 414 7.96 -1.33 50.16
C ALA A 414 8.47 -0.62 51.42
N GLY A 415 7.98 -0.99 52.61
CA GLY A 415 8.49 -0.44 53.87
C GLY A 415 9.96 -0.80 54.14
N GLY A 416 10.45 -1.95 53.67
CA GLY A 416 11.86 -2.32 53.69
C GLY A 416 12.71 -1.45 52.77
N ALA A 417 12.32 -1.35 51.49
CA ALA A 417 13.00 -0.55 50.47
C ALA A 417 13.09 0.93 50.87
N TYR A 418 11.97 1.50 51.34
CA TYR A 418 11.92 2.89 51.80
C TYR A 418 12.92 3.15 52.93
N ARG A 419 12.94 2.29 53.96
CA ARG A 419 13.90 2.41 55.06
C ARG A 419 15.34 2.28 54.59
N GLN A 420 15.61 1.36 53.66
CA GLN A 420 16.95 1.21 53.08
C GLN A 420 17.42 2.48 52.36
N LEU A 421 16.53 3.14 51.60
CA LEU A 421 16.83 4.41 50.94
C LEU A 421 17.12 5.50 51.97
N VAL A 422 16.23 5.69 52.96
CA VAL A 422 16.42 6.69 54.03
C VAL A 422 17.74 6.48 54.78
N GLU A 423 18.05 5.24 55.18
CA GLU A 423 19.30 4.94 55.89
C GLU A 423 20.54 5.13 55.00
N SER A 424 20.43 4.89 53.69
CA SER A 424 21.51 5.22 52.76
C SER A 424 21.73 6.72 52.65
N GLY A 425 20.65 7.51 52.57
CA GLY A 425 20.75 8.97 52.54
C GLY A 425 21.32 9.55 53.84
N LYS A 426 20.93 9.01 55.02
CA LYS A 426 21.54 9.36 56.32
C LYS A 426 23.03 9.05 56.37
N ARG A 427 23.47 7.92 55.80
CA ARG A 427 24.90 7.59 55.71
C ARG A 427 25.69 8.60 54.88
N TYR A 428 25.17 8.99 53.72
CA TYR A 428 25.81 10.03 52.89
C TYR A 428 25.85 11.39 53.58
N LEU A 429 24.77 11.76 54.28
CA LEU A 429 24.73 12.97 55.10
C LEU A 429 25.81 12.94 56.19
N GLY A 430 25.95 11.81 56.90
CA GLY A 430 27.00 11.63 57.92
C GLY A 430 28.44 11.69 57.38
N GLN A 431 28.63 11.38 56.09
CA GLN A 431 29.92 11.52 55.39
C GLN A 431 30.15 12.93 54.83
N ASN A 432 29.23 13.87 55.07
CA ASN A 432 29.20 15.20 54.48
C ASN A 432 29.13 15.19 52.93
N ASN A 433 28.64 14.10 52.33
CA ASN A 433 28.37 14.00 50.90
C ASN A 433 26.94 14.45 50.60
N LEU A 434 26.72 15.76 50.66
CA LEU A 434 25.39 16.36 50.52
C LEU A 434 24.71 16.08 49.17
N PRO A 435 25.42 16.06 48.01
CA PRO A 435 24.79 15.76 46.73
C PRO A 435 24.17 14.36 46.66
N GLU A 436 24.92 13.33 47.08
CA GLU A 436 24.39 11.95 47.08
C GLU A 436 23.33 11.75 48.17
N ALA A 437 23.47 12.39 49.33
CA ALA A 437 22.45 12.37 50.36
C ALA A 437 21.12 12.95 49.86
N GLU A 438 21.17 14.09 49.17
CA GLU A 438 19.99 14.73 48.60
C GLU A 438 19.33 13.87 47.54
N LYS A 439 20.10 13.31 46.61
CA LYS A 439 19.59 12.43 45.57
C LYS A 439 18.84 11.25 46.16
N VAL A 440 19.42 10.56 47.14
CA VAL A 440 18.78 9.41 47.79
C VAL A 440 17.54 9.82 48.59
N ALA A 441 17.55 10.99 49.25
CA ALA A 441 16.38 11.50 49.96
C ALA A 441 15.22 11.82 48.98
N GLN A 442 15.53 12.40 47.82
CA GLN A 442 14.55 12.63 46.76
C GLN A 442 14.03 11.31 46.16
N ASP A 443 14.90 10.33 45.96
CA ASP A 443 14.50 8.98 45.52
C ASP A 443 13.56 8.33 46.54
N ALA A 444 13.82 8.48 47.84
CA ALA A 444 12.95 8.00 48.91
C ALA A 444 11.57 8.71 48.93
N LEU A 445 11.53 10.03 48.68
CA LEU A 445 10.28 10.79 48.57
C LEU A 445 9.46 10.37 47.34
N ARG A 446 10.12 10.13 46.20
CA ARG A 446 9.45 9.61 45.00
C ARG A 446 8.90 8.21 45.24
N PHE A 447 9.70 7.34 45.87
CA PHE A 447 9.28 6.00 46.24
C PHE A 447 8.09 6.00 47.21
N GLN A 448 8.10 6.89 48.21
CA GLN A 448 6.98 7.08 49.12
C GLN A 448 5.69 7.43 48.37
N LYS A 449 5.76 8.35 47.41
CA LYS A 449 4.61 8.76 46.61
C LYS A 449 4.07 7.62 45.73
N GLU A 450 4.96 6.79 45.20
CA GLU A 450 4.59 5.60 44.42
C GLU A 450 3.84 4.56 45.26
N TYR A 451 4.28 4.36 46.51
CA TYR A 451 3.70 3.41 47.46
C TYR A 451 2.87 4.10 48.56
N ASP A 452 2.20 5.21 48.23
CA ASP A 452 1.48 6.06 49.20
C ASP A 452 0.46 5.26 50.02
N TYR A 453 -0.24 4.31 49.40
CA TYR A 453 -1.22 3.45 50.09
C TYR A 453 -0.64 2.65 51.29
N VAL A 454 0.69 2.47 51.36
CA VAL A 454 1.39 1.87 52.50
C VAL A 454 2.23 2.89 53.27
N LEU A 455 2.77 3.90 52.58
CA LEU A 455 3.77 4.83 53.12
C LEU A 455 3.24 6.26 53.37
N HIS A 456 1.94 6.51 53.31
CA HIS A 456 1.36 7.86 53.43
C HIS A 456 1.73 8.58 54.75
N ASN A 457 1.97 7.83 55.83
CA ASN A 457 2.35 8.38 57.14
C ASN A 457 3.87 8.45 57.37
N ALA A 458 4.69 7.99 56.43
CA ALA A 458 6.14 8.05 56.58
C ALA A 458 6.62 9.51 56.50
N MET A 459 7.54 9.92 57.37
CA MET A 459 8.05 11.30 57.41
C MET A 459 9.57 11.35 57.23
N GLU A 460 10.23 10.20 57.34
CA GLU A 460 11.68 10.09 57.51
C GLU A 460 12.48 10.61 56.30
N ALA A 461 11.96 10.45 55.08
CA ALA A 461 12.57 11.01 53.88
C ALA A 461 12.45 12.53 53.81
N GLY A 462 11.31 13.09 54.25
CA GLY A 462 11.10 14.54 54.34
C GLY A 462 11.98 15.17 55.41
N ASP A 463 12.06 14.54 56.59
CA ASP A 463 12.95 14.96 57.68
C ASP A 463 14.42 14.92 57.26
N LEU A 464 14.82 13.85 56.55
CA LEU A 464 16.16 13.72 55.99
C LEU A 464 16.48 14.85 54.99
N LEU A 465 15.56 15.14 54.06
CA LEU A 465 15.73 16.25 53.11
C LEU A 465 15.87 17.59 53.85
N GLY A 466 15.06 17.83 54.88
CA GLY A 466 15.16 19.02 55.73
C GLY A 466 16.55 19.15 56.38
N GLN A 467 17.09 18.05 56.91
CA GLN A 467 18.44 18.03 57.50
C GLN A 467 19.54 18.31 56.47
N ILE A 468 19.43 17.73 55.26
CA ILE A 468 20.39 17.96 54.16
C ILE A 468 20.35 19.44 53.73
N LYS A 469 19.15 20.01 53.56
CA LYS A 469 18.99 21.42 53.16
C LYS A 469 19.49 22.38 54.23
N PHE A 470 19.38 22.01 55.51
CA PHE A 470 20.01 22.75 56.59
C PHE A 470 21.54 22.74 56.52
N GLN A 471 22.18 21.63 56.11
CA GLN A 471 23.63 21.60 55.88
C GLN A 471 24.06 22.48 54.70
N TYR A 472 23.32 22.46 53.58
CA TYR A 472 23.57 23.40 52.47
C TYR A 472 23.44 24.86 52.90
N TYR A 473 22.40 25.18 53.68
CA TYR A 473 22.19 26.51 54.23
C TYR A 473 23.41 27.00 55.03
N LEU A 474 23.97 26.17 55.93
CA LEU A 474 25.20 26.52 56.66
C LEU A 474 26.41 26.67 55.74
N ALA A 475 26.60 25.74 54.79
CA ALA A 475 27.72 25.77 53.86
C ALA A 475 27.74 27.04 53.00
N PHE A 476 26.58 27.49 52.52
CA PHE A 476 26.45 28.74 51.77
C PHE A 476 26.79 29.97 52.61
N ILE A 477 26.38 30.01 53.88
CA ILE A 477 26.74 31.09 54.80
C ILE A 477 28.26 31.15 54.99
N ASP A 478 28.90 30.01 55.25
CA ASP A 478 30.34 29.94 55.46
C ASP A 478 31.12 30.29 54.18
N GLN A 479 30.67 29.81 53.03
CA GLN A 479 31.24 30.18 51.74
C GLN A 479 31.10 31.69 51.47
N GLY A 480 29.92 32.27 51.75
CA GLY A 480 29.68 33.70 51.64
C GLY A 480 30.62 34.51 52.53
N LYS A 481 30.85 34.08 53.78
CA LYS A 481 31.83 34.70 54.69
C LYS A 481 33.25 34.63 54.15
N VAL A 482 33.66 33.50 53.58
CA VAL A 482 34.99 33.34 52.94
C VAL A 482 35.16 34.29 51.76
N TYR A 483 34.17 34.38 50.88
CA TYR A 483 34.21 35.31 49.74
C TYR A 483 34.22 36.77 50.18
N LEU A 484 33.46 37.10 51.23
CA LEU A 484 33.42 38.44 51.80
C LEU A 484 34.78 38.84 52.38
N GLY A 485 35.47 37.92 53.06
CA GLY A 485 36.85 38.12 53.55
C GLY A 485 37.87 38.34 52.42
N LYS A 486 37.65 37.72 51.26
CA LYS A 486 38.45 37.91 50.03
C LYS A 486 38.04 39.15 49.21
N GLN A 487 37.09 39.96 49.70
CA GLN A 487 36.50 41.10 48.98
C GLN A 487 35.84 40.71 47.64
N ASN A 488 35.52 39.44 47.43
CA ASN A 488 34.74 38.99 46.28
C ASN A 488 33.25 39.17 46.59
N TYR A 489 32.79 40.42 46.58
CA TYR A 489 31.44 40.78 47.00
C TYR A 489 30.34 40.13 46.15
N LYS A 490 30.57 39.92 44.85
CA LYS A 490 29.61 39.26 43.95
C LYS A 490 29.40 37.79 44.33
N ALA A 491 30.48 37.03 44.51
CA ALA A 491 30.37 35.63 44.92
C ALA A 491 29.86 35.49 46.36
N ALA A 492 30.22 36.42 47.24
CA ALA A 492 29.70 36.47 48.61
C ALA A 492 28.19 36.70 48.63
N LEU A 493 27.70 37.67 47.85
CA LEU A 493 26.28 37.98 47.74
C LEU A 493 25.49 36.79 47.21
N ALA A 494 25.96 36.16 46.12
CA ALA A 494 25.31 34.98 45.54
C ALA A 494 25.16 33.84 46.58
N ALA A 495 26.23 33.50 47.30
CA ALA A 495 26.17 32.46 48.34
C ALA A 495 25.19 32.83 49.47
N PHE A 496 25.15 34.11 49.91
CA PHE A 496 24.16 34.53 50.90
C PHE A 496 22.73 34.53 50.36
N GLU A 497 22.51 34.81 49.09
CA GLU A 497 21.20 34.72 48.45
C GLU A 497 20.72 33.27 48.36
N ASP A 498 21.60 32.31 48.04
CA ASP A 498 21.29 30.88 48.07
C ASP A 498 20.87 30.43 49.48
N ALA A 499 21.56 30.91 50.52
CA ALA A 499 21.19 30.65 51.91
C ALA A 499 19.82 31.28 52.27
N LEU A 500 19.56 32.52 51.85
CA LEU A 500 18.29 33.21 52.10
C LEU A 500 17.11 32.55 51.37
N GLU A 501 17.35 31.96 50.20
CA GLU A 501 16.34 31.18 49.49
C GLU A 501 15.97 29.92 50.25
N LEU A 502 16.98 29.19 50.75
CA LEU A 502 16.75 28.01 51.58
C LEU A 502 16.00 28.35 52.88
N GLU A 503 16.30 29.48 53.51
CA GLU A 503 15.58 29.98 54.71
C GLU A 503 14.10 30.30 54.45
N ARG A 504 13.74 30.68 53.22
CA ARG A 504 12.33 30.91 52.82
C ARG A 504 11.59 29.63 52.52
N ASN A 505 12.27 28.68 51.89
CA ASN A 505 11.67 27.44 51.38
C ASN A 505 11.56 26.34 52.45
N TYR A 506 12.35 26.44 53.52
CA TYR A 506 12.40 25.44 54.59
C TYR A 506 12.27 26.10 55.96
N ALA A 507 11.62 25.42 56.91
CA ALA A 507 11.46 25.90 58.28
C ALA A 507 12.75 25.72 59.09
N PHE A 508 13.73 26.59 58.87
CA PHE A 508 14.96 26.66 59.66
C PHE A 508 14.87 27.68 60.77
N ARG A 509 15.72 27.53 61.80
CA ARG A 509 15.98 28.62 62.74
C ARG A 509 16.92 29.63 62.04
N PRO A 510 16.51 30.87 61.76
CA PRO A 510 17.32 31.81 61.00
C PRO A 510 18.63 32.15 61.69
N VAL A 511 19.72 32.20 60.92
CA VAL A 511 21.01 32.74 61.39
C VAL A 511 20.92 34.27 61.37
N GLN A 512 20.87 34.88 62.55
CA GLN A 512 20.60 36.32 62.73
C GLN A 512 21.56 37.23 61.94
N GLU A 513 22.81 36.81 61.75
CA GLU A 513 23.84 37.60 61.06
C GLU A 513 23.69 37.59 59.53
N LEU A 514 22.96 36.65 58.94
CA LEU A 514 22.88 36.46 57.48
C LEU A 514 22.36 37.70 56.76
N GLN A 515 21.32 38.35 57.29
CA GLN A 515 20.75 39.58 56.72
C GLN A 515 21.74 40.75 56.74
N LEU A 516 22.58 40.83 57.77
CA LEU A 516 23.62 41.86 57.86
C LEU A 516 24.78 41.58 56.90
N LEU A 517 25.20 40.33 56.80
CA LEU A 517 26.27 39.89 55.90
C LEU A 517 25.88 40.05 54.43
N SER A 518 24.64 39.70 54.08
CA SER A 518 24.11 39.88 52.72
C SER A 518 24.05 41.36 52.34
N LYS A 519 23.59 42.24 53.24
CA LYS A 519 23.63 43.70 53.04
C LYS A 519 25.06 44.23 52.85
N LYS A 520 26.02 43.72 53.64
CA LYS A 520 27.44 44.10 53.56
C LYS A 520 28.08 43.69 52.21
N ALA A 521 27.68 42.55 51.65
CA ALA A 521 28.10 42.10 50.33
C ALA A 521 27.36 42.86 49.20
N ALA A 522 26.08 43.19 49.39
CA ALA A 522 25.24 43.82 48.37
C ALA A 522 25.68 45.25 48.03
N LYS A 523 26.09 46.05 49.02
CA LYS A 523 26.44 47.47 48.78
C LYS A 523 27.55 47.66 47.72
N PRO A 524 28.73 47.01 47.81
CA PRO A 524 29.76 47.16 46.78
C PRO A 524 29.34 46.64 45.39
N VAL A 525 28.55 45.55 45.34
CA VAL A 525 28.03 45.01 44.07
C VAL A 525 27.08 46.01 43.41
N LEU A 526 26.18 46.61 44.19
CA LEU A 526 25.26 47.63 43.73
C LEU A 526 26.00 48.87 43.22
N LEU A 527 27.03 49.34 43.93
CA LEU A 527 27.83 50.48 43.49
C LEU A 527 28.57 50.21 42.17
N ALA A 528 29.11 49.01 41.99
CA ALA A 528 29.74 48.59 40.74
C ALA A 528 28.72 48.55 39.58
N MET A 529 27.54 47.97 39.82
CA MET A 529 26.45 47.90 38.85
C MET A 529 25.96 49.30 38.43
N LEU A 530 25.83 50.23 39.38
CA LEU A 530 25.49 51.63 39.08
C LEU A 530 26.56 52.32 38.23
N GLY A 531 27.85 52.02 38.48
CA GLY A 531 28.96 52.48 37.65
C GLY A 531 28.89 51.95 36.22
N GLU A 532 28.62 50.65 36.05
CA GLU A 532 28.44 50.02 34.74
C GLU A 532 27.25 50.63 33.99
N GLY A 533 26.11 50.81 34.65
CA GLY A 533 24.95 51.48 34.06
C GLY A 533 25.28 52.89 33.56
N TYR A 534 26.13 53.62 34.29
CA TYR A 534 26.56 54.96 33.89
C TYR A 534 27.41 54.91 32.62
N GLU A 535 28.36 53.98 32.53
CA GLU A 535 29.17 53.75 31.33
C GLU A 535 28.33 53.34 30.14
N GLN A 536 27.36 52.44 30.33
CA GLN A 536 26.38 52.06 29.30
C GLN A 536 25.63 53.28 28.77
N ALA A 537 25.18 54.17 29.66
CA ALA A 537 24.54 55.43 29.27
C ALA A 537 25.50 56.37 28.53
N MET A 538 26.80 56.40 28.89
CA MET A 538 27.78 57.17 28.12
C MET A 538 28.01 56.63 26.71
N GLN A 539 27.97 55.31 26.55
CA GLN A 539 28.15 54.62 25.27
C GLN A 539 26.87 54.56 24.43
N ASN A 540 25.82 55.30 24.83
CA ASN A 540 24.52 55.33 24.18
C ASN A 540 23.75 53.99 24.19
N GLN A 541 24.07 53.10 25.12
CA GLN A 541 23.38 51.83 25.34
C GLN A 541 22.20 52.01 26.32
N LEU A 542 21.25 52.87 25.94
CA LEU A 542 20.21 53.36 26.85
C LEU A 542 19.26 52.26 27.36
N SER A 543 19.01 51.22 26.56
CA SER A 543 18.21 50.07 27.01
C SER A 543 18.89 49.34 28.17
N HIS A 544 20.17 49.02 28.02
CA HIS A 544 20.97 48.36 29.06
C HIS A 544 21.08 49.26 30.29
N ALA A 545 21.37 50.54 30.12
CA ALA A 545 21.48 51.48 31.24
C ALA A 545 20.17 51.58 32.06
N ARG A 546 19.00 51.58 31.41
CA ARG A 546 17.69 51.58 32.09
C ARG A 546 17.41 50.26 32.79
N GLN A 547 17.78 49.14 32.17
CA GLN A 547 17.68 47.83 32.80
C GLN A 547 18.54 47.79 34.07
N THR A 548 19.80 48.20 33.98
CA THR A 548 20.72 48.30 35.11
C THR A 548 20.16 49.22 36.22
N ALA A 549 19.53 50.34 35.87
CA ALA A 549 18.87 51.22 36.85
C ALA A 549 17.66 50.54 37.54
N SER A 550 16.87 49.76 36.81
CA SER A 550 15.76 48.99 37.36
C SER A 550 16.24 47.89 38.30
N GLU A 551 17.28 47.15 37.90
CA GLU A 551 17.91 46.10 38.72
C GLU A 551 18.53 46.68 40.00
N ALA A 552 19.17 47.85 39.89
CA ALA A 552 19.66 48.61 41.03
C ALA A 552 18.55 48.99 42.02
N THR A 553 17.39 49.43 41.52
CA THR A 553 16.23 49.78 42.36
C THR A 553 15.73 48.56 43.14
N ALA A 554 15.56 47.42 42.46
CA ALA A 554 15.15 46.17 43.13
C ALA A 554 16.16 45.72 44.19
N MET A 555 17.47 45.86 43.90
CA MET A 555 18.52 45.53 44.86
C MET A 555 18.53 46.50 46.06
N GLN A 556 18.24 47.79 45.85
CA GLN A 556 18.11 48.78 46.93
C GLN A 556 16.97 48.43 47.91
N GLU A 557 15.82 48.01 47.40
CA GLU A 557 14.68 47.60 48.23
C GLU A 557 15.00 46.30 48.98
N ARG A 558 15.47 45.27 48.26
CA ARG A 558 15.75 43.94 48.83
C ARG A 558 16.74 43.97 49.99
N PHE A 559 17.78 44.81 49.91
CA PHE A 559 18.83 44.90 50.93
C PHE A 559 18.75 46.14 51.82
N ALA A 560 17.64 46.88 51.76
CA ALA A 560 17.42 48.11 52.53
C ALA A 560 18.59 49.12 52.37
N LEU A 561 19.01 49.36 51.13
CA LEU A 561 20.07 50.28 50.72
C LEU A 561 19.53 51.56 50.05
N ALA A 562 18.21 51.72 49.93
CA ALA A 562 17.59 52.89 49.30
C ALA A 562 17.98 54.24 49.94
N GLN A 563 18.25 54.26 51.26
CA GLN A 563 18.66 55.46 52.01
C GLN A 563 20.18 55.59 52.17
N ASP A 564 20.97 54.67 51.62
CA ASP A 564 22.43 54.78 51.64
C ASP A 564 22.87 55.94 50.74
N GLN A 565 23.55 56.93 51.33
CA GLN A 565 23.89 58.19 50.67
C GLN A 565 24.76 57.98 49.42
N GLU A 566 25.70 57.04 49.47
CA GLU A 566 26.64 56.78 48.37
C GLU A 566 25.92 56.11 47.19
N VAL A 567 25.04 55.15 47.49
CA VAL A 567 24.19 54.49 46.50
C VAL A 567 23.24 55.50 45.83
N LEU A 568 22.57 56.34 46.63
CA LEU A 568 21.64 57.35 46.13
C LEU A 568 22.32 58.36 45.19
N GLN A 569 23.54 58.80 45.53
CA GLN A 569 24.32 59.71 44.69
C GLN A 569 24.67 59.05 43.34
N LYS A 570 25.19 57.83 43.34
CA LYS A 570 25.54 57.09 42.11
C LYS A 570 24.33 56.80 41.23
N TYR A 571 23.20 56.45 41.84
CA TYR A 571 21.95 56.24 41.12
C TYR A 571 21.44 57.52 40.45
N THR A 572 21.53 58.66 41.14
CA THR A 572 21.15 59.97 40.58
C THR A 572 22.01 60.32 39.37
N LEU A 573 23.33 60.13 39.45
CA LEU A 573 24.26 60.34 38.33
C LEU A 573 23.90 59.48 37.11
N LEU A 574 23.57 58.20 37.32
CA LEU A 574 23.10 57.31 36.26
C LEU A 574 21.83 57.86 35.59
N ARG A 575 20.82 58.21 36.38
CA ARG A 575 19.54 58.74 35.86
C ARG A 575 19.74 60.00 35.03
N GLU A 576 20.55 60.93 35.52
CA GLU A 576 20.89 62.17 34.82
C GLU A 576 21.63 61.89 33.51
N ARG A 577 22.57 60.94 33.52
CA ARG A 577 23.32 60.56 32.30
C ARG A 577 22.42 59.92 31.24
N ILE A 578 21.52 59.02 31.63
CA ILE A 578 20.53 58.41 30.72
C ILE A 578 19.68 59.51 30.07
N PHE A 579 19.14 60.43 30.88
CA PHE A 579 18.32 61.53 30.39
C PHE A 579 19.08 62.44 29.42
N MET A 580 20.32 62.83 29.76
CA MET A 580 21.14 63.68 28.89
C MET A 580 21.43 63.01 27.55
N GLN A 581 21.80 61.72 27.57
CA GLN A 581 22.12 60.99 26.35
C GLN A 581 20.88 60.78 25.45
N GLU A 582 19.69 60.62 26.03
CA GLU A 582 18.43 60.59 25.27
C GLU A 582 18.19 61.90 24.52
N CYS A 583 18.43 63.05 25.16
CA CYS A 583 18.28 64.35 24.51
C CYS A 583 19.28 64.55 23.36
N ILE A 584 20.52 64.07 23.51
CA ILE A 584 21.52 64.07 22.42
C ILE A 584 21.00 63.25 21.21
N ASN A 585 20.40 62.08 21.45
CA ASN A 585 19.85 61.26 20.37
C ASN A 585 18.65 61.92 19.67
N MET A 586 17.79 62.59 20.43
CA MET A 586 16.62 63.29 19.88
C MET A 586 17.07 64.47 19.01
N GLN A 587 18.08 65.22 19.44
CA GLN A 587 18.68 66.29 18.64
C GLN A 587 19.24 65.74 17.31
N ALA A 588 20.00 64.64 17.37
CA ALA A 588 20.55 64.02 16.16
C ALA A 588 19.45 63.51 15.19
N ALA A 589 18.33 63.00 15.72
CA ALA A 589 17.18 62.58 14.92
C ALA A 589 16.49 63.77 14.24
N TYR A 590 16.27 64.87 14.98
CA TYR A 590 15.79 66.14 14.43
C TYR A 590 16.67 66.60 13.27
N ASP A 591 17.98 66.70 13.51
CA ASP A 591 18.96 67.19 12.52
C ASP A 591 18.93 66.34 11.25
N LYS A 592 18.88 65.02 11.39
CA LYS A 592 18.80 64.09 10.25
C LYS A 592 17.57 64.33 9.39
N HIS A 593 16.38 64.41 10.00
CA HIS A 593 15.13 64.64 9.27
C HIS A 593 15.11 66.02 8.62
N PHE A 594 15.61 67.03 9.32
CA PHE A 594 15.74 68.39 8.81
C PHE A 594 16.65 68.46 7.57
N GLN A 595 17.84 67.84 7.60
CA GLN A 595 18.73 67.83 6.43
C GLN A 595 18.12 67.08 5.24
N ASN A 596 17.43 65.95 5.49
CA ASN A 596 16.72 65.23 4.43
C ASN A 596 15.61 66.08 3.80
N ALA A 597 14.86 66.83 4.60
CA ALA A 597 13.82 67.73 4.11
C ALA A 597 14.38 68.81 3.17
N LYS A 598 15.53 69.39 3.53
CA LYS A 598 16.24 70.35 2.68
C LYS A 598 16.67 69.72 1.35
N ALA A 599 17.22 68.51 1.36
CA ALA A 599 17.62 67.80 0.15
C ALA A 599 16.43 67.52 -0.78
N LEU A 600 15.31 67.01 -0.24
CA LEU A 600 14.09 66.75 -1.01
C LEU A 600 13.47 68.02 -1.61
N ALA A 601 13.54 69.14 -0.90
CA ALA A 601 13.09 70.43 -1.41
C ALA A 601 13.92 70.91 -2.61
N LEU A 602 15.24 70.66 -2.61
CA LEU A 602 16.13 70.95 -3.75
C LEU A 602 15.81 70.07 -4.97
N GLU A 603 15.43 68.82 -4.75
CA GLU A 603 14.96 67.90 -5.81
C GLU A 603 13.54 68.19 -6.30
N LYS A 604 12.90 69.26 -5.79
CA LYS A 604 11.51 69.64 -6.08
C LYS A 604 10.48 68.60 -5.65
N LYS A 605 10.82 67.71 -4.72
CA LYS A 605 9.91 66.70 -4.13
C LYS A 605 9.24 67.27 -2.88
N TYR A 606 8.40 68.28 -3.07
CA TYR A 606 7.91 69.13 -1.98
C TYR A 606 6.94 68.43 -1.02
N ILE A 607 6.17 67.44 -1.47
CA ILE A 607 5.35 66.62 -0.56
C ILE A 607 6.24 65.85 0.42
N ALA A 608 7.27 65.18 -0.10
CA ALA A 608 8.20 64.40 0.71
C ALA A 608 9.06 65.30 1.62
N ALA A 609 9.45 66.48 1.14
CA ALA A 609 10.15 67.47 1.94
C ALA A 609 9.28 67.98 3.12
N ASP A 610 8.00 68.26 2.91
CA ASP A 610 7.08 68.69 3.97
C ASP A 610 6.92 67.60 5.04
N GLN A 611 6.78 66.34 4.63
CA GLN A 611 6.74 65.20 5.54
C GLN A 611 8.05 65.03 6.32
N ALA A 612 9.20 65.26 5.69
CA ALA A 612 10.49 65.17 6.36
C ALA A 612 10.70 66.29 7.39
N TYR A 613 10.24 67.53 7.12
CA TYR A 613 10.25 68.59 8.13
C TYR A 613 9.29 68.29 9.29
N GLU A 614 8.11 67.76 9.00
CA GLU A 614 7.16 67.32 10.04
C GLU A 614 7.76 66.20 10.90
N ALA A 615 8.47 65.24 10.30
CA ALA A 615 9.20 64.22 11.03
C ALA A 615 10.30 64.80 11.93
N ALA A 616 10.98 65.87 11.50
CA ALA A 616 11.95 66.58 12.35
C ALA A 616 11.25 67.18 13.58
N ILE A 617 10.17 67.95 13.38
CA ILE A 617 9.39 68.57 14.47
C ILE A 617 8.88 67.51 15.45
N ASN A 618 8.35 66.40 14.93
CA ASN A 618 7.88 65.30 15.76
C ASN A 618 9.01 64.64 16.55
N ALA A 619 10.21 64.50 15.97
CA ALA A 619 11.39 63.97 16.68
C ALA A 619 11.77 64.87 17.87
N ALA A 620 11.76 66.19 17.70
CA ALA A 620 12.02 67.14 18.79
C ALA A 620 10.91 67.11 19.87
N ASN A 621 9.64 67.05 19.47
CA ASN A 621 8.50 67.08 20.39
C ASN A 621 8.26 65.74 21.10
N SER A 622 8.83 64.64 20.61
CA SER A 622 8.68 63.31 21.23
C SER A 622 9.18 63.27 22.68
N LYS A 623 10.08 64.18 23.05
CA LYS A 623 10.56 64.37 24.42
C LYS A 623 10.74 65.85 24.74
N ALA A 624 9.64 66.48 25.16
CA ALA A 624 9.57 67.92 25.41
C ALA A 624 10.60 68.41 26.46
N GLU A 625 10.98 67.54 27.41
CA GLU A 625 11.96 67.85 28.45
C GLU A 625 13.37 68.13 27.89
N CYS A 626 13.64 67.76 26.63
CA CYS A 626 14.91 68.03 25.95
C CYS A 626 15.02 69.43 25.34
N THR A 627 13.92 70.19 25.27
CA THR A 627 13.91 71.60 24.80
C THR A 627 14.57 71.84 23.43
N ILE A 628 14.39 70.90 22.48
CA ILE A 628 14.96 71.00 21.12
C ILE A 628 14.20 72.06 20.30
N ALA A 629 14.91 72.99 19.68
CA ALA A 629 14.32 74.08 18.92
C ALA A 629 13.73 73.61 17.57
N THR A 630 12.42 73.78 17.36
CA THR A 630 11.70 73.31 16.15
C THR A 630 11.57 74.34 15.04
N PHE A 631 11.72 75.62 15.36
CA PHE A 631 11.37 76.75 14.48
C PHE A 631 11.97 76.65 13.07
N THR A 632 13.20 76.15 12.91
CA THR A 632 13.83 76.05 11.57
C THR A 632 13.10 75.08 10.63
N ALA A 633 12.53 74.00 11.16
CA ALA A 633 11.74 73.05 10.38
C ALA A 633 10.33 73.60 10.08
N GLU A 634 9.74 74.34 11.02
CA GLU A 634 8.44 75.01 10.84
C GLU A 634 8.51 76.07 9.72
N ASP A 635 9.58 76.88 9.72
CA ASP A 635 9.87 77.82 8.65
C ASP A 635 10.07 77.10 7.30
N GLY A 636 10.80 75.97 7.33
CA GLY A 636 11.03 75.12 6.15
C GLY A 636 9.72 74.63 5.50
N ARG A 637 8.76 74.16 6.31
CA ARG A 637 7.42 73.74 5.81
C ARG A 637 6.66 74.91 5.21
N THR A 638 6.65 76.04 5.90
CA THR A 638 5.96 77.26 5.45
C THR A 638 6.50 77.71 4.11
N ALA A 639 7.83 77.67 3.91
CA ALA A 639 8.48 78.07 2.68
C ALA A 639 8.09 77.22 1.46
N ILE A 640 7.80 75.92 1.64
CA ILE A 640 7.46 75.00 0.53
C ILE A 640 5.97 74.71 0.40
N ALA A 641 5.13 75.21 1.31
CA ALA A 641 3.73 74.83 1.45
C ALA A 641 2.92 74.96 0.14
N ALA A 642 3.14 76.04 -0.61
CA ALA A 642 2.48 76.26 -1.89
C ALA A 642 2.87 75.20 -2.94
N ALA A 643 4.16 74.86 -3.04
CA ALA A 643 4.64 73.87 -3.99
C ALA A 643 4.17 72.45 -3.62
N ALA A 644 4.21 72.10 -2.33
CA ALA A 644 3.72 70.83 -1.82
C ALA A 644 2.21 70.65 -2.08
N ASN A 645 1.41 71.69 -1.82
CA ASN A 645 -0.03 71.64 -2.06
C ASN A 645 -0.37 71.47 -3.55
N TYR A 646 0.35 72.18 -4.43
CA TYR A 646 0.18 72.00 -5.87
C TYR A 646 0.47 70.56 -6.31
N GLN A 647 1.60 69.97 -5.86
CA GLN A 647 1.91 68.57 -6.16
C GLN A 647 0.84 67.60 -5.64
N ARG A 648 0.26 67.86 -4.45
CA ARG A 648 -0.84 67.03 -3.92
C ARG A 648 -2.07 67.08 -4.80
N GLN A 649 -2.39 68.25 -5.38
CA GLN A 649 -3.52 68.38 -6.31
C GLN A 649 -3.28 67.57 -7.60
N LEU A 650 -2.05 67.55 -8.11
CA LEU A 650 -1.69 66.70 -9.25
C LEU A 650 -1.78 65.21 -8.92
N GLU A 651 -1.20 64.77 -7.80
CA GLU A 651 -1.32 63.36 -7.35
C GLU A 651 -2.79 62.96 -7.11
N ASN A 652 -3.63 63.89 -6.65
CA ASN A 652 -5.06 63.64 -6.47
C ASN A 652 -5.77 63.47 -7.83
N ALA A 653 -5.46 64.31 -8.82
CA ALA A 653 -5.97 64.15 -10.17
C ALA A 653 -5.58 62.77 -10.74
N ASP A 654 -4.31 62.38 -10.64
CA ASP A 654 -3.82 61.06 -11.09
C ASP A 654 -4.54 59.91 -10.38
N ARG A 655 -4.77 60.04 -9.06
CA ARG A 655 -5.50 59.04 -8.26
C ARG A 655 -6.95 58.90 -8.72
N LEU A 656 -7.64 60.02 -9.01
CA LEU A 656 -9.01 60.00 -9.53
C LEU A 656 -9.07 59.36 -10.92
N ILE A 657 -8.07 59.59 -11.78
CA ILE A 657 -7.94 58.90 -13.07
C ILE A 657 -7.79 57.40 -12.87
N ALA A 658 -6.92 56.97 -11.97
CA ALA A 658 -6.74 55.55 -11.65
C ALA A 658 -8.04 54.88 -11.16
N ARG A 659 -8.86 55.63 -10.41
CA ARG A 659 -10.19 55.19 -9.92
C ARG A 659 -11.32 55.27 -10.95
N LYS A 660 -11.00 55.68 -12.18
CA LYS A 660 -11.97 55.88 -13.27
C LYS A 660 -12.98 57.00 -13.00
N GLN A 661 -12.70 57.89 -12.05
CA GLN A 661 -13.48 59.10 -11.75
C GLN A 661 -13.02 60.25 -12.64
N TYR A 662 -13.16 60.07 -13.96
CA TYR A 662 -12.50 60.91 -14.95
C TYR A 662 -12.97 62.36 -14.96
N ARG A 663 -14.26 62.60 -14.71
CA ARG A 663 -14.84 63.96 -14.71
C ARG A 663 -14.29 64.79 -13.54
N GLU A 664 -14.25 64.19 -12.36
CA GLU A 664 -13.68 64.82 -11.17
C GLU A 664 -12.17 65.06 -11.35
N ALA A 665 -11.44 64.09 -11.92
CA ALA A 665 -10.02 64.25 -12.20
C ALA A 665 -9.73 65.46 -13.11
N ALA A 666 -10.50 65.64 -14.18
CA ALA A 666 -10.33 66.78 -15.08
C ALA A 666 -10.58 68.12 -14.39
N ASN A 667 -11.59 68.19 -13.50
CA ASN A 667 -11.88 69.37 -12.71
C ASN A 667 -10.74 69.69 -11.73
N VAL A 668 -10.27 68.69 -10.97
CA VAL A 668 -9.17 68.85 -10.00
C VAL A 668 -7.88 69.28 -10.71
N TYR A 669 -7.61 68.76 -11.91
CA TYR A 669 -6.45 69.16 -12.68
C TYR A 669 -6.53 70.63 -13.13
N GLU A 670 -7.70 71.12 -13.55
CA GLU A 670 -7.90 72.54 -13.88
C GLU A 670 -7.90 73.44 -12.64
N GLU A 671 -8.36 72.96 -11.49
CA GLU A 671 -8.17 73.65 -10.20
C GLU A 671 -6.68 73.76 -9.85
N ALA A 672 -5.90 72.69 -10.07
CA ALA A 672 -4.45 72.71 -9.91
C ALA A 672 -3.79 73.76 -10.83
N ARG A 673 -4.27 73.92 -12.06
CA ARG A 673 -3.82 75.00 -12.96
C ARG A 673 -4.09 76.38 -12.39
N LYS A 674 -5.31 76.63 -11.88
CA LYS A 674 -5.67 77.91 -11.26
C LYS A 674 -4.80 78.18 -10.04
N TYR A 675 -4.59 77.18 -9.19
CA TYR A 675 -3.73 77.26 -8.02
C TYR A 675 -2.27 77.55 -8.39
N TYR A 676 -1.74 76.85 -9.40
CA TYR A 676 -0.40 77.06 -9.94
C TYR A 676 -0.14 78.52 -10.33
N LEU A 677 -1.10 79.12 -11.04
CA LEU A 677 -1.02 80.52 -11.45
C LEU A 677 -1.18 81.47 -10.26
N ALA A 678 -2.17 81.24 -9.40
CA ALA A 678 -2.47 82.12 -8.26
C ALA A 678 -1.33 82.16 -7.22
N GLN A 679 -0.66 81.04 -6.99
CA GLN A 679 0.42 80.91 -6.00
C GLN A 679 1.82 81.04 -6.60
N GLN A 680 1.91 81.38 -7.89
CA GLN A 680 3.17 81.51 -8.63
C GLN A 680 4.09 80.30 -8.42
N VAL A 681 3.54 79.10 -8.58
CA VAL A 681 4.23 77.85 -8.22
C VAL A 681 5.47 77.61 -9.09
N ASN A 682 5.55 78.26 -10.25
CA ASN A 682 6.72 78.28 -11.12
C ASN A 682 8.02 78.75 -10.41
N LYS A 683 7.93 79.59 -9.37
CA LYS A 683 9.13 80.03 -8.61
C LYS A 683 9.82 78.89 -7.85
N TYR A 684 9.12 77.78 -7.63
CA TYR A 684 9.65 76.55 -7.05
C TYR A 684 10.19 75.59 -8.14
N GLY A 685 10.30 76.04 -9.39
CA GLY A 685 10.83 75.27 -10.51
C GLY A 685 9.93 74.10 -10.97
N LEU A 686 8.63 74.15 -10.66
CA LEU A 686 7.62 73.23 -11.17
C LEU A 686 6.92 73.84 -12.38
N ASP A 687 6.48 73.00 -13.33
CA ASP A 687 5.74 73.42 -14.52
C ASP A 687 4.30 72.87 -14.53
N HIS A 688 3.42 73.47 -15.34
CA HIS A 688 2.05 73.00 -15.56
C HIS A 688 1.74 72.89 -17.07
N ILE A 689 1.36 71.70 -17.54
CA ILE A 689 0.90 71.48 -18.91
C ILE A 689 -0.62 71.57 -18.99
N SER A 690 -1.17 72.07 -20.10
CA SER A 690 -2.62 72.24 -20.27
C SER A 690 -3.38 70.91 -20.16
N LEU A 691 -4.65 70.93 -19.71
CA LEU A 691 -5.48 69.72 -19.64
C LEU A 691 -5.59 69.02 -21.00
N PHE A 692 -5.60 69.78 -22.11
CA PHE A 692 -5.56 69.21 -23.45
C PHE A 692 -4.30 68.37 -23.68
N ASN A 693 -3.10 68.92 -23.44
CA ASN A 693 -1.85 68.18 -23.64
C ASN A 693 -1.72 67.03 -22.66
N PHE A 694 -2.11 67.26 -21.39
CA PHE A 694 -2.14 66.24 -20.36
C PHE A 694 -3.01 65.05 -20.80
N ALA A 695 -4.25 65.29 -21.25
CA ALA A 695 -5.17 64.23 -21.67
C ALA A 695 -4.79 63.59 -23.02
N LYS A 696 -4.21 64.38 -23.94
CA LYS A 696 -3.75 63.91 -25.25
C LYS A 696 -2.64 62.88 -25.10
N ASP A 697 -1.65 63.14 -24.24
CA ASP A 697 -0.50 62.27 -24.05
C ASP A 697 -0.72 61.23 -22.94
N HIS A 698 -1.85 61.30 -22.23
CA HIS A 698 -2.22 60.34 -21.19
C HIS A 698 -2.41 58.92 -21.74
N ARG A 699 -1.95 57.91 -20.98
CA ARG A 699 -2.09 56.49 -21.37
C ARG A 699 -3.54 55.99 -21.31
N ASN A 700 -4.35 56.55 -20.42
CA ASN A 700 -5.75 56.14 -20.22
C ASN A 700 -6.69 56.81 -21.24
N LYS A 701 -7.08 56.05 -22.27
CA LYS A 701 -7.97 56.50 -23.35
C LYS A 701 -9.40 56.82 -22.89
N ASP A 702 -9.91 56.16 -21.84
CA ASP A 702 -11.25 56.48 -21.30
C ASP A 702 -11.21 57.84 -20.58
N PHE A 703 -10.10 58.20 -19.91
CA PHE A 703 -9.90 59.56 -19.37
C PHE A 703 -9.86 60.60 -20.49
N THR A 704 -9.08 60.36 -21.54
CA THR A 704 -9.07 61.24 -22.72
C THR A 704 -10.48 61.41 -23.32
N ALA A 705 -11.28 60.34 -23.36
CA ALA A 705 -12.68 60.40 -23.81
C ALA A 705 -13.57 61.28 -22.93
N GLU A 706 -13.34 61.28 -21.62
CA GLU A 706 -14.04 62.18 -20.71
C GLU A 706 -13.57 63.63 -20.88
N VAL A 707 -12.27 63.86 -21.11
CA VAL A 707 -11.76 65.23 -21.39
C VAL A 707 -12.31 65.77 -22.72
N VAL A 708 -12.53 64.92 -23.72
CA VAL A 708 -13.30 65.27 -24.92
C VAL A 708 -14.72 65.73 -24.55
N ALA A 709 -15.41 64.98 -23.69
CA ALA A 709 -16.74 65.34 -23.23
C ALA A 709 -16.74 66.63 -22.40
N TYR A 710 -15.70 66.86 -21.58
CA TYR A 710 -15.49 68.10 -20.84
C TYR A 710 -15.42 69.31 -21.78
N TYR A 711 -14.54 69.27 -22.80
CA TYR A 711 -14.45 70.34 -23.80
C TYR A 711 -15.77 70.52 -24.59
N ALA A 712 -16.45 69.43 -24.94
CA ALA A 712 -17.76 69.49 -25.61
C ALA A 712 -18.85 70.14 -24.74
N ASN A 713 -18.80 69.95 -23.42
CA ASN A 713 -19.78 70.50 -22.48
C ASN A 713 -19.58 72.00 -22.22
N ILE A 714 -18.33 72.47 -22.24
CA ILE A 714 -18.02 73.90 -22.05
C ILE A 714 -18.11 74.72 -23.34
N GLY A 715 -18.55 74.13 -24.44
CA GLY A 715 -18.73 74.83 -25.73
C GLY A 715 -17.44 75.00 -26.55
N GLU A 716 -16.39 74.25 -26.23
CA GLU A 716 -15.13 74.23 -26.96
C GLU A 716 -15.16 73.12 -28.03
N GLU A 717 -16.10 73.23 -28.98
CA GLU A 717 -16.39 72.12 -29.90
C GLU A 717 -15.20 71.77 -30.79
N GLN A 718 -14.40 72.75 -31.21
CA GLN A 718 -13.22 72.50 -32.06
C GLN A 718 -12.13 71.73 -31.31
N VAL A 719 -11.85 72.12 -30.05
CA VAL A 719 -10.87 71.42 -29.19
C VAL A 719 -11.36 70.00 -28.88
N ALA A 720 -12.65 69.86 -28.58
CA ALA A 720 -13.28 68.56 -28.37
C ALA A 720 -13.18 67.66 -29.62
N ILE A 721 -13.44 68.21 -30.81
CA ILE A 721 -13.33 67.47 -32.07
C ILE A 721 -11.88 67.07 -32.36
N GLN A 722 -10.92 67.97 -32.13
CA GLN A 722 -9.51 67.66 -32.33
C GLN A 722 -9.04 66.53 -31.40
N LEU A 723 -9.33 66.63 -30.11
CA LEU A 723 -8.97 65.58 -29.15
C LEU A 723 -9.75 64.27 -29.42
N LEU A 724 -11.00 64.36 -29.90
CA LEU A 724 -11.80 63.20 -30.29
C LEU A 724 -11.23 62.51 -31.54
N SER A 725 -10.74 63.27 -32.52
CA SER A 725 -10.04 62.74 -33.69
C SER A 725 -8.76 62.01 -33.27
N ASP A 726 -7.91 62.66 -32.47
CA ASP A 726 -6.67 62.04 -31.94
C ASP A 726 -7.00 60.75 -31.15
N LEU A 727 -8.07 60.75 -30.35
CA LEU A 727 -8.52 59.60 -29.57
C LEU A 727 -9.01 58.44 -30.45
N LEU A 728 -9.75 58.75 -31.53
CA LEU A 728 -10.24 57.75 -32.48
C LEU A 728 -9.11 57.16 -33.33
N GLU A 729 -8.14 57.97 -33.75
CA GLU A 729 -6.92 57.51 -34.41
C GLU A 729 -6.11 56.57 -33.53
N LYS A 730 -6.09 56.81 -32.21
CA LYS A 730 -5.53 55.90 -31.20
C LYS A 730 -6.36 54.63 -30.98
N GLY A 731 -7.37 54.35 -31.81
CA GLY A 731 -8.14 53.10 -31.81
C GLY A 731 -9.22 53.00 -30.74
N TYR A 732 -9.71 54.13 -30.22
CA TYR A 732 -10.81 54.11 -29.24
C TYR A 732 -12.12 53.64 -29.86
N ARG A 733 -12.95 52.92 -29.10
CA ARG A 733 -14.15 52.24 -29.62
C ARG A 733 -15.19 53.25 -30.14
N ARG A 734 -15.39 53.29 -31.46
CA ARG A 734 -16.37 54.15 -32.17
C ARG A 734 -17.81 54.09 -31.60
N GLY A 735 -18.20 52.98 -31.00
CA GLY A 735 -19.51 52.84 -30.34
C GLY A 735 -19.66 53.76 -29.11
N LYS A 736 -18.58 53.92 -28.33
CA LYS A 736 -18.57 54.73 -27.10
C LYS A 736 -18.61 56.24 -27.39
N THR A 737 -18.11 56.68 -28.54
CA THR A 737 -18.07 58.10 -28.93
C THR A 737 -19.37 58.58 -29.58
N LYS A 738 -20.35 57.70 -29.80
CA LYS A 738 -21.60 58.05 -30.49
C LYS A 738 -22.34 59.21 -29.83
N LYS A 739 -22.47 59.23 -28.50
CA LYS A 739 -23.21 60.27 -27.77
C LYS A 739 -22.54 61.64 -27.91
N VAL A 740 -21.23 61.72 -27.63
CA VAL A 740 -20.48 62.98 -27.74
C VAL A 740 -20.43 63.48 -29.18
N GLN A 741 -20.30 62.58 -30.16
CA GLN A 741 -20.40 62.94 -31.57
C GLN A 741 -21.78 63.52 -31.91
N GLN A 742 -22.87 62.91 -31.44
CA GLN A 742 -24.21 63.43 -31.67
C GLN A 742 -24.43 64.79 -31.00
N GLN A 743 -23.92 64.97 -29.78
CA GLN A 743 -23.94 66.24 -29.06
C GLN A 743 -23.20 67.33 -29.84
N LEU A 744 -21.93 67.09 -30.19
CA LEU A 744 -21.12 68.03 -30.98
C LEU A 744 -21.80 68.37 -32.32
N GLY A 745 -22.37 67.37 -33.00
CA GLY A 745 -23.08 67.58 -34.25
C GLY A 745 -24.32 68.47 -34.10
N ARG A 746 -25.08 68.33 -33.00
CA ARG A 746 -26.22 69.20 -32.69
C ARG A 746 -25.79 70.61 -32.27
N GLN A 747 -24.78 70.71 -31.42
CA GLN A 747 -24.24 71.99 -30.94
C GLN A 747 -23.73 72.82 -32.11
N LEU A 748 -22.94 72.22 -33.01
CA LEU A 748 -22.50 72.87 -34.23
C LEU A 748 -23.68 73.26 -35.13
N ALA A 749 -24.69 72.40 -35.29
CA ALA A 749 -25.86 72.74 -36.11
C ALA A 749 -26.65 73.91 -35.53
N LEU A 750 -26.77 74.02 -34.20
CA LEU A 750 -27.39 75.17 -33.54
C LEU A 750 -26.54 76.44 -33.72
N LYS A 751 -25.23 76.34 -33.47
CA LYS A 751 -24.27 77.44 -33.59
C LYS A 751 -24.28 78.04 -34.99
N ASP A 752 -24.24 77.20 -36.02
CA ASP A 752 -24.28 77.64 -37.41
C ASP A 752 -25.65 78.20 -37.83
N VAL A 753 -26.77 77.85 -37.16
CA VAL A 753 -28.11 78.43 -37.45
C VAL A 753 -28.18 79.81 -36.82
N GLN A 754 -27.75 79.93 -35.56
CA GLN A 754 -27.63 81.22 -34.86
C GLN A 754 -26.72 82.19 -35.63
N GLN A 755 -25.70 81.67 -36.30
CA GLN A 755 -24.77 82.44 -37.13
C GLN A 755 -25.26 82.67 -38.57
N GLY A 756 -26.50 82.28 -38.92
CA GLY A 756 -27.13 82.59 -40.21
C GLY A 756 -26.51 81.89 -41.42
N GLN A 757 -25.88 80.73 -41.24
CA GLN A 757 -25.00 80.14 -42.26
C GLN A 757 -25.80 79.46 -43.39
N PRO A 758 -25.74 80.00 -44.64
CA PRO A 758 -26.67 79.63 -45.73
C PRO A 758 -26.30 78.35 -46.49
N ALA A 759 -25.22 77.67 -46.10
CA ALA A 759 -24.68 76.53 -46.83
C ALA A 759 -25.47 75.23 -46.58
N ASP A 760 -25.51 74.38 -47.61
CA ASP A 760 -26.17 73.07 -47.54
C ASP A 760 -25.66 72.25 -46.34
N ALA A 761 -26.61 71.72 -45.56
CA ALA A 761 -26.35 70.94 -44.35
C ALA A 761 -25.35 69.80 -44.59
N LYS A 762 -25.35 69.17 -45.77
CA LYS A 762 -24.42 68.11 -46.13
C LYS A 762 -22.99 68.62 -46.25
N VAL A 763 -22.77 69.83 -46.78
CA VAL A 763 -21.42 70.40 -46.97
C VAL A 763 -20.77 70.72 -45.62
N LEU A 764 -21.49 71.42 -44.74
CA LEU A 764 -20.99 71.79 -43.41
C LEU A 764 -20.74 70.54 -42.54
N SER A 765 -21.62 69.53 -42.62
CA SER A 765 -21.43 68.29 -41.88
C SER A 765 -20.13 67.54 -42.27
N VAL A 766 -19.72 67.61 -43.54
CA VAL A 766 -18.44 67.04 -44.01
C VAL A 766 -17.26 67.83 -43.46
N LYS A 767 -17.34 69.17 -43.44
CA LYS A 767 -16.32 70.04 -42.86
C LYS A 767 -16.09 69.73 -41.38
N TYR A 768 -17.15 69.66 -40.58
CA TYR A 768 -17.02 69.39 -39.14
C TYR A 768 -16.63 67.96 -38.79
N SER A 769 -17.05 66.99 -39.61
CA SER A 769 -16.53 65.63 -39.48
C SER A 769 -15.14 65.46 -40.08
N GLN A 770 -14.53 66.52 -40.65
CA GLN A 770 -13.23 66.49 -41.32
C GLN A 770 -13.13 65.39 -42.40
N ASN A 771 -14.27 65.02 -43.00
CA ASN A 771 -14.43 63.83 -43.85
C ASN A 771 -13.97 62.49 -43.21
N ASN A 772 -13.78 62.47 -41.88
CA ASN A 772 -13.40 61.28 -41.13
C ASN A 772 -14.59 60.33 -41.01
N ARG A 773 -14.41 59.10 -41.52
CA ARG A 773 -15.43 58.04 -41.51
C ARG A 773 -15.89 57.68 -40.09
N ASP A 774 -15.06 57.96 -39.09
CA ASP A 774 -15.29 57.60 -37.69
C ASP A 774 -16.14 58.62 -36.95
N LEU A 775 -16.25 59.83 -37.52
CA LEU A 775 -17.14 60.91 -37.06
C LEU A 775 -18.51 60.87 -37.77
N LYS A 776 -18.88 59.73 -38.36
CA LYS A 776 -20.16 59.55 -39.08
C LYS A 776 -21.39 59.88 -38.23
N LYS A 777 -21.34 59.70 -36.90
CA LYS A 777 -22.49 60.03 -36.03
C LYS A 777 -22.61 61.52 -35.79
N LEU A 778 -21.49 62.25 -35.74
CA LEU A 778 -21.45 63.71 -35.69
C LEU A 778 -22.05 64.28 -36.97
N LYS A 779 -21.55 63.81 -38.13
CA LYS A 779 -22.06 64.20 -39.45
C LYS A 779 -23.58 64.03 -39.56
N LYS A 780 -24.09 62.84 -39.23
CA LYS A 780 -25.53 62.53 -39.31
C LYS A 780 -26.38 63.32 -38.31
N ALA A 781 -25.86 63.55 -37.10
CA ALA A 781 -26.58 64.32 -36.10
C ALA A 781 -26.70 65.80 -36.52
N TYR A 782 -25.60 66.36 -37.03
CA TYR A 782 -25.59 67.71 -37.60
C TYR A 782 -26.63 67.85 -38.72
N GLU A 783 -26.58 66.98 -39.75
CA GLU A 783 -27.51 67.03 -40.88
C GLU A 783 -28.99 66.89 -40.44
N LYS A 784 -29.26 66.00 -39.47
CA LYS A 784 -30.62 65.79 -38.95
C LYS A 784 -31.11 67.00 -38.18
N GLU A 785 -30.31 67.52 -37.25
CA GLU A 785 -30.68 68.67 -36.42
C GLU A 785 -30.87 69.91 -37.29
N ARG A 786 -29.98 70.14 -38.27
CA ARG A 786 -30.09 71.23 -39.26
C ARG A 786 -31.41 71.18 -40.04
N LYS A 787 -31.83 69.99 -40.51
CA LYS A 787 -33.12 69.80 -41.20
C LYS A 787 -34.32 70.00 -40.29
N GLN A 788 -34.21 69.65 -39.01
CA GLN A 788 -35.27 69.87 -38.03
C GLN A 788 -35.42 71.36 -37.68
N LEU A 789 -34.31 72.07 -37.55
CA LEU A 789 -34.27 73.52 -37.32
C LEU A 789 -34.67 74.34 -38.54
N ALA A 790 -34.60 73.80 -39.76
CA ALA A 790 -35.10 74.44 -40.97
C ALA A 790 -36.61 74.19 -41.25
N LYS A 791 -37.25 73.27 -40.50
CA LYS A 791 -38.70 72.99 -40.54
C LYS A 791 -39.48 73.67 -39.40
N ARG A 792 -38.77 74.25 -38.44
CA ARG A 792 -39.27 75.17 -37.42
C ARG A 792 -38.92 76.58 -37.86
#